data_AF-A0A9W8J205-F1
#
_entry.id   AF-A0A9W8J205-F1
#
_cell.length_a   1.000
_cell.length_b   1.000
_cell.length_c   1.000
_cell.angle_alpha   90.00
_cell.angle_beta   90.00
_cell.angle_gamma   90.00
#
_symmetry.space_group_name_H-M   'P 1'
#
loop_
_entity.id
_entity.type
_entity.pdbx_description
1 polymer ?
#
loop_
_entity_poly.entity_id
_entity_poly.type
_entity_poly.pdbx_seq_one_letter_code
_entity_poly.pdbx_strand_id
1 'polypeptide(L)'
;MSSNPVHPAEAGLPTLEKLGIRSKASVDSTDPLPIAQQWLESFAKSTSKQSTNIPHLVNELFLLSSFESTILLPDSEIDAKTGLPPVPRTGNSEPSVYWRDMLALTWDFRTFEGSYKIRKFLEDRLTQANIRNVKLSQETPPVLASPFPDLVWILLHFTFDTDVGGCTGVARLVPVAKTGETKWRAHTVYTRLESLHGVSESLGPGRKIEPYHGPWDQARAEEAAFKDREPTVIVVGAGQGGLGVAANLKVLGVDTLVLGNWLESYVDSLELNVWTSSEVTKVVRDKDHDLWLVTVTSKRQGLGGTPEEKTRTFRVKHVVFANGWAGGESYIPEIPGKDKFRGQVLHSFQHKKATDHSGKKVVVIGACTSAFDISVDYADHGVDVTMFQRSPTFIISATALRVSLAGLYSEDNPYPTEVADRLNMAGPLPFGAGLSYRTRPLLGKVDEKVIQGLEQKGFRVNTGFRGTGLTLQYLTRGGGYYIDVGGSQYIIDGRIKLKGSCGSIKEFTEKGLRFDDGSELDADVVVFCTGLGDGRSALARVLERDVIEKCPPLWGLTNEGEVRGCYKEIGSKNLWSMMGNLAYCRIHSKHVALQIKAIEKAFFHPSMWGFNVTDKDYPYDNRPVAPLRDYTFQQWWFHNHLDHPPNPGDFFELPAGKAATAEIACNKGATSFFASSEGGDIREPNNPNNVCPNSESIAYHTHGIDDLEGCALAIAYKDDVNQVQPEDFTIFSVNQTCVWTRFTDFSVPAAMPPCPAGGCICSFFWIHSPKAGGEENYMNGFRCNVTGSTSTVPLAKSQVARRCGSDPENGKLQDVPGNCTYGAKQPFYWLQAERNNVFEGEHSPPVYNDRYNFLDGAQNDIFEGFYDSIPDPAPNAPLPVGLGQVNATWQMAFSKALTPYFPNVQWIFPQASEKRVSMNQGMLRPSWFDIWQLPPHPEEYDERGITESVSAIEDLILSQIHLGVDPRRIFLMGFSQGAALALMVSLTTLNELGGVISLSGWLPNAYRRHITASPSIPILWCHGTDDKEIPLPYGRNAMQFIESLPGADASKTELKIYRGLQHTINDRELEDIAAFLHLQLQS
;
A
#
# COMPACT_ATOMS: atom_id res chain seq x y z
N MET A 1 51.11 28.55 10.62
CA MET A 1 50.63 29.25 9.40
C MET A 1 49.24 29.80 9.72
N SER A 2 48.87 30.97 9.21
CA SER A 2 47.60 31.62 9.58
C SER A 2 46.42 30.77 9.11
N SER A 3 45.72 30.15 10.05
CA SER A 3 44.50 29.40 9.79
C SER A 3 43.40 30.37 9.37
N ASN A 4 43.15 30.47 8.06
CA ASN A 4 41.87 31.01 7.60
C ASN A 4 40.74 30.19 8.25
N PRO A 5 39.67 30.82 8.77
CA PRO A 5 38.55 30.09 9.32
C PRO A 5 37.95 29.17 8.24
N VAL A 6 37.77 27.89 8.57
CA VAL A 6 37.17 26.90 7.68
C VAL A 6 35.77 27.40 7.31
N HIS A 7 35.43 27.33 6.02
CA HIS A 7 34.13 27.79 5.54
C HIS A 7 33.00 26.98 6.23
N PRO A 8 31.89 27.58 6.69
CA PRO A 8 30.86 26.87 7.47
C PRO A 8 30.32 25.60 6.80
N ALA A 9 30.27 25.56 5.46
CA ALA A 9 29.87 24.36 4.72
C ALA A 9 30.88 23.20 4.86
N GLU A 10 32.18 23.49 4.96
CA GLU A 10 33.25 22.49 5.07
C GLU A 10 33.61 22.14 6.52
N ALA A 11 33.10 22.89 7.48
CA ALA A 11 33.41 22.71 8.90
C ALA A 11 33.06 21.28 9.37
N GLY A 12 31.88 20.79 9.02
CA GLY A 12 31.42 19.44 9.34
C GLY A 12 32.04 18.29 8.52
N LEU A 13 32.90 18.55 7.52
CA LEU A 13 33.47 17.48 6.68
C LEU A 13 34.62 16.72 7.39
N PRO A 14 34.65 15.37 7.31
CA PRO A 14 35.64 14.52 7.96
C PRO A 14 36.91 14.35 7.10
N THR A 15 37.67 15.42 6.90
CA THR A 15 38.90 15.36 6.09
C THR A 15 39.98 14.49 6.74
N LEU A 16 40.80 13.81 5.95
CA LEU A 16 41.86 12.91 6.42
C LEU A 16 42.76 13.56 7.49
N GLU A 17 43.09 14.84 7.32
CA GLU A 17 43.84 15.64 8.31
C GLU A 17 43.12 15.73 9.66
N LYS A 18 41.83 16.10 9.68
CA LYS A 18 41.01 16.18 10.92
C LYS A 18 40.87 14.82 11.61
N LEU A 19 40.93 13.73 10.85
CA LEU A 19 40.86 12.34 11.35
C LEU A 19 42.23 11.78 11.80
N GLY A 20 43.32 12.54 11.61
CA GLY A 20 44.68 12.16 11.98
C GLY A 20 45.41 11.29 10.93
N ILE A 21 44.84 11.10 9.75
CA ILE A 21 45.40 10.28 8.67
C ILE A 21 46.44 11.09 7.89
N ARG A 22 47.71 10.68 7.99
CA ARG A 22 48.85 11.39 7.36
C ARG A 22 49.16 10.96 5.93
N SER A 23 48.69 9.80 5.49
CA SER A 23 48.91 9.27 4.14
C SER A 23 47.66 8.60 3.63
N LYS A 24 47.14 9.09 2.50
CA LYS A 24 45.99 8.48 1.83
C LYS A 24 46.29 7.08 1.30
N ALA A 25 47.53 6.82 0.89
CA ALA A 25 47.95 5.53 0.35
C ALA A 25 47.81 4.36 1.34
N SER A 26 47.84 4.62 2.67
CA SER A 26 47.58 3.58 3.67
C SER A 26 46.10 3.25 3.88
N VAL A 27 45.21 4.00 3.23
CA VAL A 27 43.75 3.79 3.27
C VAL A 27 43.25 3.27 1.93
N ASP A 28 43.82 3.72 0.81
CA ASP A 28 43.36 3.34 -0.54
C ASP A 28 43.53 1.84 -0.88
N SER A 29 44.40 1.12 -0.17
CA SER A 29 44.56 -0.34 -0.31
C SER A 29 43.66 -1.16 0.61
N THR A 30 42.65 -0.55 1.24
CA THR A 30 41.76 -1.22 2.21
C THR A 30 40.64 -1.99 1.50
N ASP A 31 40.47 -3.28 1.83
CA ASP A 31 39.27 -4.04 1.46
C ASP A 31 38.08 -3.56 2.32
N PRO A 32 37.00 -3.01 1.71
CA PRO A 32 35.86 -2.50 2.46
C PRO A 32 34.98 -3.60 3.08
N LEU A 33 34.99 -4.83 2.56
CA LEU A 33 34.02 -5.86 2.94
C LEU A 33 34.22 -6.38 4.39
N PRO A 34 35.42 -6.81 4.82
CA PRO A 34 35.62 -7.31 6.18
C PRO A 34 35.34 -6.24 7.25
N ILE A 35 35.63 -4.98 6.95
CA ILE A 35 35.41 -3.85 7.87
C ILE A 35 33.92 -3.53 7.99
N ALA A 36 33.19 -3.55 6.88
CA ALA A 36 31.75 -3.36 6.89
C ALA A 36 31.03 -4.51 7.62
N GLN A 37 31.47 -5.76 7.43
CA GLN A 37 30.97 -6.92 8.19
C GLN A 37 31.22 -6.75 9.70
N GLN A 38 32.47 -6.52 10.12
CA GLN A 38 32.84 -6.34 11.52
C GLN A 38 32.08 -5.17 12.19
N TRP A 39 31.94 -4.05 11.49
CA TRP A 39 31.18 -2.90 11.99
C TRP A 39 29.69 -3.24 12.12
N LEU A 40 29.10 -3.90 11.12
CA LEU A 40 27.67 -4.24 11.14
C LEU A 40 27.32 -5.31 12.17
N GLU A 41 28.16 -6.32 12.38
CA GLU A 41 28.02 -7.29 13.47
C GLU A 41 28.03 -6.61 14.84
N SER A 42 28.97 -5.67 15.04
CA SER A 42 29.07 -4.88 16.26
C SER A 42 27.87 -3.94 16.44
N PHE A 43 27.37 -3.35 15.35
CA PHE A 43 26.16 -2.52 15.32
C PHE A 43 24.93 -3.34 15.70
N ALA A 44 24.71 -4.49 15.05
CA ALA A 44 23.60 -5.41 15.32
C ALA A 44 23.60 -5.87 16.79
N LYS A 45 24.77 -6.25 17.32
CA LYS A 45 24.91 -6.62 18.73
C LYS A 45 24.60 -5.46 19.69
N SER A 46 25.00 -4.25 19.34
CA SER A 46 24.81 -3.06 20.19
C SER A 46 23.41 -2.45 20.10
N THR A 47 22.62 -2.83 19.08
CA THR A 47 21.27 -2.32 18.80
C THR A 47 20.16 -3.32 19.11
N SER A 48 20.47 -4.60 19.33
CA SER A 48 19.47 -5.61 19.70
C SER A 48 18.84 -5.33 21.07
N LYS A 49 17.55 -5.65 21.23
CA LYS A 49 16.78 -5.52 22.49
C LYS A 49 17.40 -6.31 23.66
N GLN A 50 18.17 -7.37 23.37
CA GLN A 50 18.81 -8.24 24.38
C GLN A 50 20.20 -7.77 24.83
N SER A 51 20.94 -7.00 24.00
CA SER A 51 22.30 -6.54 24.32
C SER A 51 22.55 -5.08 23.97
N THR A 52 21.51 -4.25 24.04
CA THR A 52 21.54 -2.80 23.79
C THR A 52 22.68 -2.15 24.58
N ASN A 53 23.64 -1.56 23.87
CA ASN A 53 24.81 -0.91 24.47
C ASN A 53 25.09 0.43 23.78
N ILE A 54 24.25 1.41 24.08
CA ILE A 54 24.34 2.77 23.53
C ILE A 54 25.70 3.44 23.85
N PRO A 55 26.30 3.27 25.04
CA PRO A 55 27.67 3.75 25.27
C PRO A 55 28.69 3.18 24.29
N HIS A 56 28.68 1.87 24.00
CA HIS A 56 29.56 1.27 22.99
C HIS A 56 29.22 1.74 21.57
N LEU A 57 27.93 1.78 21.21
CA LEU A 57 27.48 2.26 19.90
C LEU A 57 28.01 3.67 19.62
N VAL A 58 27.78 4.63 20.52
CA VAL A 58 28.18 6.04 20.34
C VAL A 58 29.70 6.24 20.46
N ASN A 59 30.38 5.52 21.36
CA ASN A 59 31.80 5.77 21.64
C ASN A 59 32.77 4.93 20.78
N GLU A 60 32.37 3.73 20.36
CA GLU A 60 33.23 2.76 19.65
C GLU A 60 32.79 2.45 18.23
N LEU A 61 31.54 2.70 17.83
CA LEU A 61 31.09 2.47 16.45
C LEU A 61 30.90 3.76 15.67
N PHE A 62 30.62 4.88 16.34
CA PHE A 62 30.49 6.20 15.73
C PHE A 62 31.76 7.05 15.89
N LEU A 63 31.88 8.05 15.03
CA LEU A 63 32.88 9.11 15.17
C LEU A 63 32.48 10.00 16.35
N LEU A 64 33.28 9.99 17.41
CA LEU A 64 33.03 10.85 18.57
C LEU A 64 33.26 12.32 18.22
N SER A 65 32.21 13.13 18.36
CA SER A 65 32.24 14.57 18.16
C SER A 65 31.16 15.29 18.97
N SER A 66 31.57 16.40 19.60
CA SER A 66 30.65 17.37 20.21
C SER A 66 30.39 18.59 19.29
N PHE A 67 30.92 18.57 18.07
CA PHE A 67 30.78 19.64 17.11
C PHE A 67 29.48 19.49 16.29
N GLU A 68 28.78 20.60 16.12
CA GLU A 68 27.57 20.72 15.31
C GLU A 68 27.77 21.81 14.24
N SER A 69 27.29 21.55 13.03
CA SER A 69 27.45 22.40 11.86
C SER A 69 26.50 23.59 11.91
N THR A 70 27.06 24.78 11.83
CA THR A 70 26.27 26.03 11.78
C THR A 70 25.72 26.33 10.38
N ILE A 71 25.90 25.44 9.39
CA ILE A 71 25.53 25.67 7.98
C ILE A 71 24.03 25.90 7.76
N LEU A 72 23.17 25.48 8.70
CA LEU A 72 21.73 25.71 8.67
C LEU A 72 21.22 26.70 9.74
N LEU A 73 22.05 27.06 10.72
CA LEU A 73 21.70 28.08 11.71
C LEU A 73 21.71 29.47 11.04
N PRO A 74 20.79 30.40 11.37
CA PRO A 74 20.75 31.75 10.80
C PRO A 74 22.10 32.47 10.88
N ASP A 75 22.53 33.12 9.78
CA ASP A 75 23.76 33.92 9.76
C ASP A 75 23.38 35.38 9.94
N SER A 76 23.70 35.99 11.08
CA SER A 76 23.37 37.42 11.29
C SER A 76 23.91 38.37 10.23
N GLU A 77 25.00 38.04 9.53
CA GLU A 77 25.56 38.90 8.48
C GLU A 77 24.77 38.78 7.16
N ILE A 78 24.09 37.64 6.92
CA ILE A 78 23.29 37.37 5.71
C ILE A 78 21.79 37.65 5.98
N ASP A 79 21.33 37.38 7.19
CA ASP A 79 19.95 37.54 7.66
C ASP A 79 19.72 38.91 8.35
N ALA A 80 20.70 39.82 8.29
CA ALA A 80 20.71 41.16 8.90
C ALA A 80 19.48 42.05 8.60
N LYS A 81 18.66 41.70 7.60
CA LYS A 81 17.36 42.34 7.33
C LYS A 81 16.24 41.94 8.30
N THR A 82 16.48 41.03 9.24
CA THR A 82 15.46 40.49 10.17
C THR A 82 15.72 40.74 11.66
N GLY A 83 16.78 41.47 12.02
CA GLY A 83 16.91 42.06 13.37
C GLY A 83 17.19 41.11 14.54
N LEU A 84 17.83 39.96 14.30
CA LEU A 84 18.24 39.00 15.34
C LEU A 84 19.79 38.84 15.41
N PRO A 85 20.37 38.49 16.58
CA PRO A 85 21.81 38.60 16.83
C PRO A 85 22.69 37.47 16.25
N PRO A 86 24.02 37.68 16.16
CA PRO A 86 25.00 36.73 15.60
C PRO A 86 25.15 35.36 16.27
N VAL A 87 25.25 34.33 15.44
CA VAL A 87 25.81 33.02 15.80
C VAL A 87 27.34 33.06 15.63
N PRO A 88 28.15 32.70 16.65
CA PRO A 88 29.60 32.74 16.54
C PRO A 88 30.18 31.72 15.54
N ARG A 89 31.20 32.14 14.77
CA ARG A 89 32.02 31.23 13.96
C ARG A 89 32.99 30.47 14.88
N THR A 90 32.65 29.23 15.24
CA THR A 90 33.48 28.40 16.12
C THR A 90 34.64 27.76 15.35
N GLY A 91 35.88 28.07 15.76
CA GLY A 91 37.11 27.54 15.16
C GLY A 91 37.45 26.11 15.57
N ASN A 92 36.47 25.22 15.64
CA ASN A 92 36.71 23.81 15.99
C ASN A 92 37.20 23.01 14.78
N SER A 93 38.23 22.18 15.00
CA SER A 93 38.79 21.30 13.98
C SER A 93 38.16 19.90 13.94
N GLU A 94 37.27 19.58 14.87
CA GLU A 94 36.58 18.28 14.89
C GLU A 94 35.45 18.25 13.83
N PRO A 95 35.28 17.14 13.10
CA PRO A 95 34.18 16.97 12.16
C PRO A 95 32.86 16.72 12.88
N SER A 96 31.73 16.96 12.22
CA SER A 96 30.40 16.58 12.72
C SER A 96 30.22 15.05 12.72
N VAL A 97 29.12 14.57 13.29
CA VAL A 97 28.65 13.18 13.15
C VAL A 97 27.12 13.18 13.09
N TYR A 98 26.52 12.27 12.31
CA TYR A 98 25.09 12.33 11.99
C TYR A 98 24.38 10.98 12.08
N TRP A 99 23.14 10.98 12.58
CA TRP A 99 22.14 9.95 12.33
C TRP A 99 20.91 10.58 11.68
N ARG A 100 20.47 10.08 10.52
CA ARG A 100 19.23 10.50 9.85
C ARG A 100 18.23 9.36 9.85
N ASP A 101 17.05 9.58 10.41
CA ASP A 101 15.97 8.60 10.47
C ASP A 101 14.77 9.06 9.62
N MET A 102 14.23 8.13 8.83
CA MET A 102 12.99 8.29 8.06
C MET A 102 11.99 7.21 8.45
N LEU A 103 11.15 7.57 9.42
CA LEU A 103 10.14 6.74 10.07
C LEU A 103 10.64 5.48 10.82
N ALA A 104 11.73 4.84 10.41
CA ALA A 104 12.15 3.54 10.94
C ALA A 104 12.26 3.48 12.47
N LEU A 105 12.80 4.51 13.11
CA LEU A 105 13.03 4.54 14.56
C LEU A 105 12.17 5.61 15.25
N THR A 106 11.78 6.67 14.56
CA THR A 106 11.15 7.88 15.14
C THR A 106 9.71 8.13 14.71
N TRP A 107 9.23 7.49 13.64
CA TRP A 107 7.97 7.83 12.97
C TRP A 107 7.84 9.30 12.49
N ASP A 108 8.97 10.01 12.33
CA ASP A 108 9.08 11.34 11.71
C ASP A 108 10.33 11.36 10.79
N PHE A 109 10.58 12.48 10.12
CA PHE A 109 11.85 12.76 9.45
C PHE A 109 12.74 13.56 10.38
N ARG A 110 13.80 12.92 10.89
CA ARG A 110 14.67 13.46 11.94
C ARG A 110 16.14 13.34 11.53
N THR A 111 16.91 14.43 11.64
CA THR A 111 18.38 14.39 11.53
C THR A 111 18.99 14.83 12.86
N PHE A 112 19.74 13.95 13.50
CA PHE A 112 20.47 14.18 14.74
C PHE A 112 21.94 14.41 14.43
N GLU A 113 22.46 15.58 14.81
CA GLU A 113 23.87 15.93 14.65
C GLU A 113 24.59 15.97 16.01
N GLY A 114 25.83 15.49 16.06
CA GLY A 114 26.65 15.44 17.26
C GLY A 114 26.36 14.22 18.15
N SER A 115 27.41 13.68 18.78
CA SER A 115 27.31 12.44 19.59
C SER A 115 26.35 12.55 20.77
N TYR A 116 26.09 13.77 21.29
CA TYR A 116 25.12 13.98 22.38
C TYR A 116 23.67 13.78 21.93
N LYS A 117 23.25 14.41 20.82
CA LYS A 117 21.88 14.27 20.30
C LYS A 117 21.64 12.85 19.77
N ILE A 118 22.63 12.26 19.11
CA ILE A 118 22.58 10.86 18.67
C ILE A 118 22.43 9.93 19.88
N ARG A 119 23.24 10.09 20.94
CA ARG A 119 23.11 9.32 22.18
C ARG A 119 21.69 9.40 22.75
N LYS A 120 21.17 10.62 22.94
CA LYS A 120 19.83 10.83 23.50
C LYS A 120 18.74 10.18 22.62
N PHE A 121 18.81 10.36 21.31
CA PHE A 121 17.90 9.72 20.36
C PHE A 121 17.89 8.18 20.50
N LEU A 122 19.07 7.56 20.62
CA LEU A 122 19.19 6.11 20.77
C LEU A 122 18.68 5.66 22.16
N GLU A 123 18.92 6.44 23.22
CA GLU A 123 18.36 6.21 24.56
C GLU A 123 16.82 6.27 24.55
N ASP A 124 16.24 7.24 23.83
CA ASP A 124 14.79 7.44 23.75
C ASP A 124 14.09 6.40 22.84
N ARG A 125 14.76 5.84 21.81
CA ARG A 125 14.10 5.10 20.71
C ARG A 125 14.59 3.67 20.44
N LEU A 126 15.84 3.32 20.74
CA LEU A 126 16.43 2.06 20.25
C LEU A 126 15.74 0.81 20.82
N THR A 127 15.42 0.85 22.11
CA THR A 127 14.69 -0.23 22.80
C THR A 127 13.24 -0.37 22.34
N GLN A 128 12.61 0.73 21.90
CA GLN A 128 11.23 0.74 21.37
C GLN A 128 11.17 0.25 19.92
N ALA A 129 12.20 0.51 19.12
CA ALA A 129 12.22 0.13 17.71
C ALA A 129 12.63 -1.33 17.44
N ASN A 130 13.26 -2.00 18.41
CA ASN A 130 13.58 -3.43 18.40
C ASN A 130 14.30 -3.90 17.11
N ILE A 131 15.40 -3.21 16.78
CA ILE A 131 16.22 -3.51 15.60
C ILE A 131 16.69 -4.98 15.64
N ARG A 132 16.30 -5.75 14.61
CA ARG A 132 16.64 -7.17 14.44
C ARG A 132 16.97 -7.50 12.99
N ASN A 133 17.41 -8.73 12.73
CA ASN A 133 17.71 -9.24 11.38
C ASN A 133 18.68 -8.39 10.55
N VAL A 134 19.55 -7.63 11.22
CA VAL A 134 20.53 -6.73 10.59
C VAL A 134 21.48 -7.52 9.69
N LYS A 135 21.46 -7.25 8.38
CA LYS A 135 22.24 -7.97 7.35
C LYS A 135 22.81 -6.99 6.32
N LEU A 136 24.01 -7.23 5.82
CA LEU A 136 24.52 -6.48 4.65
C LEU A 136 23.62 -6.75 3.44
N SER A 137 23.37 -5.70 2.65
CA SER A 137 22.64 -5.79 1.39
C SER A 137 23.40 -6.64 0.38
N GLN A 138 22.79 -7.69 -0.15
CA GLN A 138 23.39 -8.49 -1.23
C GLN A 138 23.40 -7.74 -2.58
N GLU A 139 22.41 -6.86 -2.81
CA GLU A 139 22.32 -5.99 -4.00
C GLU A 139 23.41 -4.91 -4.08
N THR A 140 23.99 -4.53 -2.94
CA THR A 140 24.78 -3.30 -2.80
C THR A 140 25.98 -3.54 -1.89
N PRO A 141 27.06 -4.17 -2.41
CA PRO A 141 28.23 -4.50 -1.60
C PRO A 141 28.92 -3.24 -1.05
N PRO A 142 29.66 -3.35 0.07
CA PRO A 142 30.43 -2.23 0.62
C PRO A 142 31.48 -1.69 -0.37
N VAL A 143 31.55 -0.37 -0.53
CA VAL A 143 32.47 0.30 -1.47
C VAL A 143 33.36 1.29 -0.72
N LEU A 144 34.67 1.22 -0.96
CA LEU A 144 35.63 2.27 -0.57
C LEU A 144 35.51 3.44 -1.56
N ALA A 145 34.96 4.57 -1.12
CA ALA A 145 34.74 5.75 -1.92
C ALA A 145 35.68 6.90 -1.52
N SER A 146 36.22 7.59 -2.53
CA SER A 146 37.20 8.67 -2.39
C SER A 146 36.80 9.90 -3.23
N PRO A 147 35.74 10.64 -2.87
CA PRO A 147 35.20 11.71 -3.71
C PRO A 147 36.14 12.93 -3.84
N PHE A 148 37.07 13.11 -2.91
CA PHE A 148 38.08 14.17 -2.96
C PHE A 148 39.43 13.63 -2.45
N PRO A 149 40.58 14.24 -2.81
CA PRO A 149 41.91 13.77 -2.39
C PRO A 149 42.13 13.72 -0.87
N ASP A 150 41.31 14.43 -0.09
CA ASP A 150 41.35 14.52 1.37
C ASP A 150 40.10 13.90 2.05
N LEU A 151 39.25 13.18 1.31
CA LEU A 151 38.05 12.51 1.86
C LEU A 151 37.98 11.06 1.38
N VAL A 152 37.88 10.13 2.34
CA VAL A 152 37.73 8.69 2.09
C VAL A 152 36.73 8.11 3.09
N TRP A 153 35.82 7.25 2.61
CA TRP A 153 34.91 6.49 3.46
C TRP A 153 34.56 5.13 2.85
N ILE A 154 34.21 4.16 3.70
CA ILE A 154 33.50 2.94 3.28
C ILE A 154 32.01 3.23 3.34
N LEU A 155 31.32 3.10 2.21
CA LEU A 155 29.87 3.19 2.08
C LEU A 155 29.29 1.76 2.12
N LEU A 156 28.42 1.47 3.07
CA LEU A 156 27.77 0.15 3.21
C LEU A 156 26.26 0.27 3.35
N HIS A 157 25.56 -0.73 2.83
CA HIS A 157 24.11 -0.85 2.86
C HIS A 157 23.71 -2.06 3.70
N PHE A 158 22.65 -1.92 4.48
CA PHE A 158 22.12 -3.01 5.29
C PHE A 158 20.58 -3.00 5.29
N THR A 159 20.00 -4.18 5.44
CA THR A 159 18.59 -4.35 5.80
C THR A 159 18.50 -4.67 7.28
N PHE A 160 17.37 -4.32 7.90
CA PHE A 160 17.02 -4.71 9.26
C PHE A 160 15.50 -4.65 9.41
N ASP A 161 14.95 -5.35 10.40
CA ASP A 161 13.54 -5.23 10.74
C ASP A 161 13.38 -4.43 12.03
N THR A 162 12.27 -3.72 12.12
CA THR A 162 11.72 -3.15 13.36
C THR A 162 10.42 -3.88 13.71
N ASP A 163 9.79 -3.53 14.83
CA ASP A 163 8.44 -4.04 15.14
C ASP A 163 7.38 -3.60 14.12
N VAL A 164 7.60 -2.47 13.43
CA VAL A 164 6.63 -1.88 12.47
C VAL A 164 6.80 -2.42 11.05
N GLY A 165 8.01 -2.77 10.63
CA GLY A 165 8.25 -3.20 9.25
C GLY A 165 9.70 -3.44 8.86
N GLY A 166 9.88 -3.87 7.61
CA GLY A 166 11.17 -4.05 6.97
C GLY A 166 11.81 -2.70 6.63
N CYS A 167 13.05 -2.53 7.06
CA CYS A 167 13.80 -1.28 6.97
C CYS A 167 15.11 -1.46 6.20
N THR A 168 15.62 -0.35 5.66
CA THR A 168 17.00 -0.25 5.16
C THR A 168 17.80 0.77 5.93
N GLY A 169 19.11 0.59 5.93
CA GLY A 169 20.04 1.58 6.42
C GLY A 169 21.29 1.69 5.56
N VAL A 170 21.94 2.84 5.68
CA VAL A 170 23.18 3.17 4.95
C VAL A 170 24.15 3.80 5.94
N ALA A 171 25.38 3.31 5.99
CA ALA A 171 26.44 3.88 6.83
C ALA A 171 27.65 4.32 5.99
N ARG A 172 28.25 5.45 6.38
CA ARG A 172 29.55 5.91 5.86
C ARG A 172 30.57 5.85 6.99
N LEU A 173 31.51 4.91 6.91
CA LEU A 173 32.59 4.73 7.87
C LEU A 173 33.82 5.52 7.42
N VAL A 174 34.43 6.30 8.30
CA VAL A 174 35.65 7.07 8.03
C VAL A 174 36.84 6.52 8.83
N PRO A 175 38.09 6.62 8.33
CA PRO A 175 39.28 6.11 8.99
C PRO A 175 39.80 7.11 10.03
N VAL A 176 40.01 6.68 11.28
CA VAL A 176 40.48 7.51 12.39
C VAL A 176 41.78 6.96 12.96
N ALA A 177 42.81 7.80 13.10
CA ALA A 177 44.13 7.40 13.58
C ALA A 177 44.62 8.18 14.83
N LYS A 178 43.71 8.52 15.75
CA LYS A 178 44.03 9.24 17.01
C LYS A 178 44.93 8.44 17.97
N THR A 179 45.12 7.12 17.79
CA THR A 179 45.89 6.24 18.71
C THR A 179 46.98 5.39 18.05
N GLY A 180 47.40 5.71 16.82
CA GLY A 180 48.46 4.99 16.08
C GLY A 180 47.99 3.75 15.30
N GLU A 181 46.82 3.20 15.62
CA GLU A 181 46.08 2.22 14.83
C GLU A 181 44.96 2.94 14.04
N THR A 182 44.74 2.57 12.78
CA THR A 182 43.63 3.13 11.98
C THR A 182 42.35 2.34 12.24
N LYS A 183 41.36 2.97 12.88
CA LYS A 183 40.05 2.38 13.15
C LYS A 183 38.97 3.04 12.32
N TRP A 184 38.03 2.25 11.81
CA TRP A 184 36.89 2.76 11.04
C TRP A 184 35.70 3.07 11.98
N ARG A 185 35.07 4.22 11.78
CA ARG A 185 34.00 4.77 12.64
C ARG A 185 32.92 5.43 11.79
N ALA A 186 31.64 5.24 12.14
CA ALA A 186 30.53 5.81 11.39
C ALA A 186 30.47 7.34 11.53
N HIS A 187 30.51 8.04 10.40
CA HIS A 187 30.35 9.49 10.29
C HIS A 187 28.89 9.87 9.97
N THR A 188 28.22 9.10 9.11
CA THR A 188 26.77 9.20 8.88
C THR A 188 26.15 7.81 8.98
N VAL A 189 25.05 7.67 9.72
CA VAL A 189 24.12 6.54 9.60
C VAL A 189 22.76 7.05 9.15
N TYR A 190 22.11 6.29 8.29
CA TYR A 190 20.76 6.52 7.80
C TYR A 190 19.91 5.28 8.07
N THR A 191 18.66 5.47 8.49
CA THR A 191 17.66 4.42 8.72
C THR A 191 16.32 4.82 8.09
N ARG A 192 15.67 3.91 7.36
CA ARG A 192 14.42 4.15 6.63
C ARG A 192 13.51 2.93 6.66
N LEU A 193 12.20 3.16 6.85
CA LEU A 193 11.15 2.16 6.63
C LEU A 193 10.93 1.95 5.12
N GLU A 194 10.93 0.69 4.65
CA GLU A 194 10.63 0.35 3.26
C GLU A 194 9.27 -0.34 3.09
N SER A 195 8.83 -1.12 4.07
CA SER A 195 7.56 -1.85 4.07
C SER A 195 6.95 -1.86 5.47
N LEU A 196 5.67 -2.20 5.57
CA LEU A 196 5.05 -2.61 6.83
C LEU A 196 4.98 -4.14 6.86
N HIS A 197 5.15 -4.74 8.04
CA HIS A 197 4.82 -6.15 8.20
C HIS A 197 3.31 -6.35 8.02
N GLY A 198 2.90 -7.40 7.31
CA GLY A 198 1.48 -7.69 7.03
C GLY A 198 0.81 -6.83 5.95
N VAL A 199 1.51 -5.91 5.29
CA VAL A 199 0.95 -5.10 4.18
C VAL A 199 1.64 -5.45 2.87
N SER A 200 0.93 -6.13 1.99
CA SER A 200 1.37 -6.47 0.64
C SER A 200 1.12 -5.31 -0.35
N GLU A 201 2.07 -5.09 -1.26
CA GLU A 201 1.92 -4.13 -2.35
C GLU A 201 1.41 -4.85 -3.60
N SER A 202 0.30 -4.37 -4.18
CA SER A 202 -0.24 -4.81 -5.48
C SER A 202 0.67 -4.37 -6.64
N LEU A 203 1.86 -4.97 -6.73
CA LEU A 203 2.86 -4.77 -7.78
C LEU A 203 3.01 -6.04 -8.62
N GLY A 204 3.33 -5.87 -9.91
CA GLY A 204 3.54 -6.99 -10.84
C GLY A 204 2.35 -7.96 -10.84
N PRO A 205 2.55 -9.27 -10.52
CA PRO A 205 1.49 -10.27 -10.40
C PRO A 205 0.35 -9.90 -9.43
N GLY A 206 0.62 -9.08 -8.41
CA GLY A 206 -0.35 -8.66 -7.40
C GLY A 206 -1.22 -7.46 -7.78
N ARG A 207 -1.02 -6.86 -8.96
CA ARG A 207 -2.05 -5.97 -9.56
C ARG A 207 -3.25 -6.81 -9.98
N LYS A 208 -4.44 -6.21 -10.06
CA LYS A 208 -5.52 -6.80 -10.85
C LYS A 208 -5.08 -6.81 -12.33
N ILE A 209 -4.71 -8.00 -12.82
CA ILE A 209 -4.38 -8.26 -14.24
C ILE A 209 -5.57 -8.90 -14.97
N GLU A 210 -6.72 -9.06 -14.29
CA GLU A 210 -7.95 -9.55 -14.89
C GLU A 210 -8.44 -8.56 -15.98
N PRO A 211 -8.71 -9.03 -17.20
CA PRO A 211 -9.31 -8.19 -18.22
C PRO A 211 -10.75 -7.83 -17.82
N TYR A 212 -11.00 -6.54 -17.59
CA TYR A 212 -12.34 -6.06 -17.29
C TYR A 212 -13.25 -6.19 -18.53
N HIS A 213 -14.28 -7.05 -18.43
CA HIS A 213 -15.16 -7.40 -19.56
C HIS A 213 -16.42 -6.53 -19.69
N GLY A 214 -16.67 -5.61 -18.76
CA GLY A 214 -17.67 -4.54 -18.95
C GLY A 214 -17.12 -3.37 -19.78
N PRO A 215 -17.94 -2.34 -20.07
CA PRO A 215 -17.42 -1.05 -20.53
C PRO A 215 -16.50 -0.45 -19.46
N TRP A 216 -15.19 -0.66 -19.63
CA TRP A 216 -14.14 -0.25 -18.68
C TRP A 216 -14.17 1.26 -18.43
N ASP A 217 -14.46 2.05 -19.46
CA ASP A 217 -14.72 3.48 -19.39
C ASP A 217 -15.89 3.83 -18.45
N GLN A 218 -16.97 3.06 -18.47
CA GLN A 218 -18.14 3.28 -17.62
C GLN A 218 -17.86 2.88 -16.15
N ALA A 219 -17.22 1.73 -15.92
CA ALA A 219 -16.86 1.29 -14.57
C ALA A 219 -15.82 2.20 -13.92
N ARG A 220 -14.81 2.63 -14.68
CA ARG A 220 -13.82 3.62 -14.23
C ARG A 220 -14.45 4.99 -14.05
N ALA A 221 -15.47 5.37 -14.83
CA ALA A 221 -16.25 6.58 -14.58
C ALA A 221 -17.11 6.49 -13.32
N GLU A 222 -17.62 5.31 -12.95
CA GLU A 222 -18.37 5.06 -11.71
C GLU A 222 -17.47 5.03 -10.47
N GLU A 223 -16.36 4.29 -10.55
CA GLU A 223 -15.30 4.26 -9.54
C GLU A 223 -14.72 5.66 -9.30
N ALA A 224 -14.36 6.37 -10.39
CA ALA A 224 -13.88 7.75 -10.30
C ALA A 224 -14.96 8.70 -9.76
N ALA A 225 -16.24 8.48 -10.06
CA ALA A 225 -17.32 9.36 -9.62
C ALA A 225 -17.72 9.19 -8.15
N PHE A 226 -17.25 8.16 -7.43
CA PHE A 226 -17.57 7.95 -6.01
C PHE A 226 -19.07 8.14 -5.71
N LYS A 227 -19.95 7.59 -6.57
CA LYS A 227 -21.40 7.87 -6.51
C LYS A 227 -22.01 7.32 -5.22
N ASP A 228 -21.60 6.10 -4.87
CA ASP A 228 -22.25 5.27 -3.85
C ASP A 228 -21.38 5.07 -2.59
N ARG A 229 -20.17 5.64 -2.56
CA ARG A 229 -19.24 5.64 -1.42
C ARG A 229 -18.33 6.87 -1.41
N GLU A 230 -17.79 7.22 -0.26
CA GLU A 230 -16.86 8.35 -0.08
C GLU A 230 -15.39 7.87 -0.18
N PRO A 231 -14.45 8.69 -0.69
CA PRO A 231 -13.03 8.33 -0.74
C PRO A 231 -12.35 8.41 0.64
N THR A 232 -11.59 7.38 1.02
CA THR A 232 -10.81 7.35 2.28
C THR A 232 -9.78 8.48 2.34
N VAL A 233 -9.17 8.83 1.20
CA VAL A 233 -8.20 9.93 1.08
C VAL A 233 -8.54 10.84 -0.10
N ILE A 234 -8.69 12.14 0.15
CA ILE A 234 -8.73 13.17 -0.91
C ILE A 234 -7.34 13.79 -1.08
N VAL A 235 -6.83 13.73 -2.31
CA VAL A 235 -5.52 14.26 -2.73
C VAL A 235 -5.73 15.47 -3.63
N VAL A 236 -5.57 16.67 -3.08
CA VAL A 236 -5.88 17.92 -3.77
C VAL A 236 -4.72 18.36 -4.68
N GLY A 237 -4.62 17.77 -5.88
CA GLY A 237 -3.66 18.18 -6.92
C GLY A 237 -3.08 17.02 -7.73
N ALA A 238 -3.59 16.78 -8.95
CA ALA A 238 -3.13 15.74 -9.87
C ALA A 238 -1.79 16.02 -10.57
N GLY A 239 -0.86 16.69 -9.89
CA GLY A 239 0.54 16.79 -10.30
C GLY A 239 1.35 15.56 -9.87
N GLN A 240 2.67 15.59 -10.10
CA GLN A 240 3.59 14.51 -9.73
C GLN A 240 3.50 14.10 -8.25
N GLY A 241 3.24 15.07 -7.35
CA GLY A 241 3.01 14.84 -5.92
C GLY A 241 1.77 14.00 -5.64
N GLY A 242 0.60 14.48 -6.06
CA GLY A 242 -0.66 13.80 -5.77
C GLY A 242 -0.83 12.48 -6.49
N LEU A 243 -0.34 12.36 -7.73
CA LEU A 243 -0.36 11.08 -8.45
C LEU A 243 0.63 10.06 -7.88
N GLY A 244 1.78 10.50 -7.37
CA GLY A 244 2.69 9.63 -6.63
C GLY A 244 2.05 9.09 -5.35
N VAL A 245 1.37 9.95 -4.58
CA VAL A 245 0.58 9.56 -3.39
C VAL A 245 -0.51 8.57 -3.76
N ALA A 246 -1.36 8.90 -4.73
CA ALA A 246 -2.48 8.07 -5.14
C ALA A 246 -2.05 6.72 -5.76
N ALA A 247 -0.95 6.67 -6.53
CA ALA A 247 -0.39 5.44 -7.05
C ALA A 247 0.04 4.47 -5.93
N ASN A 248 0.76 4.97 -4.93
CA ASN A 248 1.15 4.14 -3.78
C ASN A 248 -0.07 3.74 -2.93
N LEU A 249 -1.01 4.66 -2.68
CA LEU A 249 -2.25 4.35 -1.96
C LEU A 249 -3.08 3.28 -2.66
N LYS A 250 -3.29 3.35 -3.98
CA LYS A 250 -4.03 2.35 -4.75
C LYS A 250 -3.33 0.98 -4.71
N VAL A 251 -2.00 0.95 -4.85
CA VAL A 251 -1.17 -0.27 -4.72
C VAL A 251 -1.20 -0.86 -3.30
N LEU A 252 -1.51 -0.04 -2.29
CA LEU A 252 -1.71 -0.44 -0.88
C LEU A 252 -3.21 -0.64 -0.53
N GLY A 253 -4.11 -0.69 -1.52
CA GLY A 253 -5.55 -0.94 -1.32
C GLY A 253 -6.35 0.21 -0.69
N VAL A 254 -5.86 1.45 -0.73
CA VAL A 254 -6.53 2.61 -0.10
C VAL A 254 -7.30 3.44 -1.13
N ASP A 255 -8.62 3.47 -0.99
CA ASP A 255 -9.53 4.24 -1.86
C ASP A 255 -9.24 5.75 -1.82
N THR A 256 -8.82 6.30 -2.96
CA THR A 256 -8.22 7.64 -3.06
C THR A 256 -8.81 8.44 -4.21
N LEU A 257 -9.30 9.65 -3.93
CA LEU A 257 -9.76 10.63 -4.93
C LEU A 257 -8.69 11.71 -5.17
N VAL A 258 -8.20 11.86 -6.40
CA VAL A 258 -7.31 12.97 -6.80
C VAL A 258 -8.09 14.05 -7.53
N LEU A 259 -7.71 15.32 -7.36
CA LEU A 259 -8.33 16.47 -8.04
C LEU A 259 -7.29 17.21 -8.88
N GLY A 260 -7.50 17.39 -10.19
CA GLY A 260 -6.58 18.16 -11.05
C GLY A 260 -6.70 17.91 -12.55
N ASN A 261 -5.76 18.43 -13.34
CA ASN A 261 -5.82 18.41 -14.81
C ASN A 261 -4.41 18.14 -15.41
N TRP A 262 -4.35 17.42 -16.54
CA TRP A 262 -3.19 17.18 -17.45
C TRP A 262 -2.45 15.82 -17.44
N LEU A 263 -2.83 14.82 -16.62
CA LEU A 263 -2.15 13.50 -16.58
C LEU A 263 -3.11 12.30 -16.70
N GLU A 264 -4.11 12.41 -17.59
CA GLU A 264 -5.22 11.46 -17.75
C GLU A 264 -4.75 10.02 -18.04
N SER A 265 -3.75 9.83 -18.92
CA SER A 265 -3.22 8.49 -19.22
C SER A 265 -2.55 7.78 -18.02
N TYR A 266 -2.07 8.53 -17.03
CA TYR A 266 -1.47 7.99 -15.81
C TYR A 266 -2.54 7.57 -14.78
N VAL A 267 -3.68 8.27 -14.79
CA VAL A 267 -4.88 7.92 -14.02
C VAL A 267 -5.47 6.60 -14.52
N ASP A 268 -5.58 6.47 -15.84
CA ASP A 268 -6.07 5.28 -16.52
C ASP A 268 -5.20 4.05 -16.22
N SER A 269 -3.88 4.17 -16.44
CA SER A 269 -2.90 3.07 -16.33
C SER A 269 -2.68 2.54 -14.91
N LEU A 270 -3.13 3.28 -13.89
CA LEU A 270 -2.97 2.95 -12.47
C LEU A 270 -4.29 2.83 -11.72
N GLU A 271 -5.41 2.80 -12.44
CA GLU A 271 -6.76 2.70 -11.88
C GLU A 271 -7.07 3.75 -10.79
N LEU A 272 -6.56 4.97 -10.95
CA LEU A 272 -6.77 6.04 -9.96
C LEU A 272 -8.14 6.69 -10.13
N ASN A 273 -8.76 7.12 -9.04
CA ASN A 273 -10.06 7.78 -9.09
C ASN A 273 -9.85 9.29 -9.06
N VAL A 274 -10.19 9.99 -10.14
CA VAL A 274 -9.82 11.40 -10.33
C VAL A 274 -10.97 12.24 -10.86
N TRP A 275 -11.20 13.40 -10.24
CA TRP A 275 -12.13 14.41 -10.77
C TRP A 275 -11.34 15.54 -11.43
N THR A 276 -11.33 15.55 -12.75
CA THR A 276 -10.91 16.72 -13.53
C THR A 276 -12.01 17.80 -13.51
N SER A 277 -11.68 19.01 -13.96
CA SER A 277 -12.60 20.16 -14.01
C SER A 277 -13.37 20.43 -12.70
N SER A 278 -12.74 20.15 -11.55
CA SER A 278 -13.37 20.21 -10.23
C SER A 278 -12.44 20.89 -9.22
N GLU A 279 -13.00 21.77 -8.40
CA GLU A 279 -12.26 22.65 -7.49
C GLU A 279 -12.75 22.48 -6.05
N VAL A 280 -11.83 22.30 -5.10
CA VAL A 280 -12.16 22.36 -3.67
C VAL A 280 -12.42 23.82 -3.30
N THR A 281 -13.61 24.11 -2.78
CA THR A 281 -14.02 25.47 -2.42
C THR A 281 -14.05 25.72 -0.91
N LYS A 282 -14.13 24.66 -0.10
CA LYS A 282 -14.16 24.75 1.37
C LYS A 282 -13.74 23.44 2.03
N VAL A 283 -12.97 23.51 3.11
CA VAL A 283 -12.56 22.38 3.96
C VAL A 283 -12.72 22.81 5.41
N VAL A 284 -13.63 22.17 6.16
CA VAL A 284 -13.87 22.48 7.58
C VAL A 284 -13.82 21.22 8.44
N ARG A 285 -13.49 21.38 9.72
CA ARG A 285 -13.58 20.29 10.69
C ARG A 285 -15.05 20.07 11.04
N ASP A 286 -15.54 18.85 10.86
CA ASP A 286 -16.79 18.43 11.48
C ASP A 286 -16.51 18.19 12.97
N LYS A 287 -16.88 19.18 13.80
CA LYS A 287 -16.59 19.16 15.24
C LYS A 287 -17.47 18.17 16.02
N ASP A 288 -18.55 17.72 15.41
CA ASP A 288 -19.53 16.82 16.02
C ASP A 288 -19.21 15.34 15.70
N HIS A 289 -18.47 15.08 14.62
CA HIS A 289 -18.15 13.72 14.13
C HIS A 289 -16.62 13.42 14.05
N ASP A 290 -15.76 14.39 14.36
CA ASP A 290 -14.28 14.34 14.25
C ASP A 290 -13.74 14.03 12.83
N LEU A 291 -14.48 14.48 11.81
CA LEU A 291 -14.19 14.29 10.37
C LEU A 291 -13.81 15.62 9.69
N TRP A 292 -13.49 15.57 8.39
CA TRP A 292 -13.34 16.74 7.53
C TRP A 292 -14.49 16.81 6.53
N LEU A 293 -15.15 17.97 6.43
CA LEU A 293 -16.13 18.28 5.39
C LEU A 293 -15.42 18.98 4.22
N VAL A 294 -15.30 18.29 3.09
CA VAL A 294 -14.59 18.79 1.89
C VAL A 294 -15.60 19.13 0.79
N THR A 295 -15.83 20.41 0.54
CA THR A 295 -16.77 20.89 -0.48
C THR A 295 -16.05 21.09 -1.82
N VAL A 296 -16.53 20.40 -2.84
CA VAL A 296 -15.97 20.38 -4.21
C VAL A 296 -17.04 20.86 -5.19
N THR A 297 -16.66 21.79 -6.07
CA THR A 297 -17.52 22.30 -7.14
C THR A 297 -16.96 21.85 -8.49
N SER A 298 -17.77 21.10 -9.25
CA SER A 298 -17.41 20.50 -10.53
C SER A 298 -18.05 21.26 -11.68
N LYS A 299 -17.26 21.58 -12.71
CA LYS A 299 -17.66 22.29 -13.94
C LYS A 299 -17.47 21.36 -15.13
N ARG A 300 -18.20 20.25 -15.15
CA ARG A 300 -18.18 19.28 -16.26
C ARG A 300 -19.17 19.72 -17.35
N GLN A 301 -18.89 19.35 -18.60
CA GLN A 301 -19.94 19.34 -19.62
C GLN A 301 -20.89 18.17 -19.31
N GLY A 302 -22.19 18.44 -19.28
CA GLY A 302 -23.20 17.39 -19.20
C GLY A 302 -23.27 16.59 -20.51
N LEU A 303 -23.88 15.41 -20.45
CA LEU A 303 -24.28 14.64 -21.63
C LEU A 303 -25.22 15.50 -22.50
N GLY A 304 -24.67 16.08 -23.57
CA GLY A 304 -25.35 17.10 -24.41
C GLY A 304 -24.56 18.40 -24.62
N GLY A 305 -23.42 18.59 -23.96
CA GLY A 305 -22.49 19.71 -24.21
C GLY A 305 -22.81 21.02 -23.48
N THR A 306 -23.92 21.09 -22.72
CA THR A 306 -24.19 22.21 -21.81
C THR A 306 -23.31 22.14 -20.56
N PRO A 307 -22.61 23.21 -20.17
CA PRO A 307 -21.89 23.26 -18.89
C PRO A 307 -22.88 23.19 -17.73
N GLU A 308 -22.63 22.29 -16.77
CA GLU A 308 -23.43 22.18 -15.54
C GLU A 308 -22.48 22.29 -14.33
N GLU A 309 -22.75 23.25 -13.44
CA GLU A 309 -21.95 23.46 -12.23
C GLU A 309 -22.61 22.75 -11.05
N LYS A 310 -21.93 21.74 -10.50
CA LYS A 310 -22.44 20.88 -9.41
C LYS A 310 -21.51 20.91 -8.20
N THR A 311 -22.04 21.25 -7.04
CA THR A 311 -21.31 21.23 -5.77
C THR A 311 -21.70 20.00 -4.94
N ARG A 312 -20.71 19.29 -4.39
CA ARG A 312 -20.86 18.17 -3.43
C ARG A 312 -19.97 18.43 -2.22
N THR A 313 -20.42 18.07 -1.03
CA THR A 313 -19.59 18.04 0.18
C THR A 313 -19.35 16.60 0.59
N PHE A 314 -18.09 16.22 0.67
CA PHE A 314 -17.64 14.90 1.12
C PHE A 314 -17.39 14.90 2.63
N ARG A 315 -17.55 13.75 3.29
CA ARG A 315 -17.12 13.50 4.67
C ARG A 315 -15.97 12.52 4.66
N VAL A 316 -14.81 12.93 5.17
CA VAL A 316 -13.59 12.11 5.11
C VAL A 316 -12.78 12.16 6.40
N LYS A 317 -12.16 11.04 6.77
CA LYS A 317 -11.26 10.96 7.93
C LYS A 317 -9.99 11.80 7.73
N HIS A 318 -9.39 11.80 6.53
CA HIS A 318 -8.12 12.47 6.23
C HIS A 318 -8.19 13.36 4.98
N VAL A 319 -7.43 14.48 4.98
CA VAL A 319 -7.33 15.41 3.84
C VAL A 319 -5.86 15.68 3.50
N VAL A 320 -5.45 15.44 2.25
CA VAL A 320 -4.07 15.63 1.77
C VAL A 320 -4.02 16.75 0.74
N PHE A 321 -3.39 17.87 1.08
CA PHE A 321 -3.13 18.96 0.13
C PHE A 321 -1.93 18.63 -0.76
N ALA A 322 -2.14 18.45 -2.06
CA ALA A 322 -1.11 18.07 -3.05
C ALA A 322 -0.95 19.11 -4.17
N ASN A 323 -1.27 20.37 -3.88
CA ASN A 323 -1.61 21.43 -4.83
C ASN A 323 -0.40 22.08 -5.55
N GLY A 324 0.78 21.49 -5.40
CA GLY A 324 2.03 22.03 -5.96
C GLY A 324 2.43 23.38 -5.34
N TRP A 325 3.47 23.99 -5.92
CA TRP A 325 4.04 25.23 -5.40
C TRP A 325 3.02 26.39 -5.41
N ALA A 326 2.71 26.91 -4.21
CA ALA A 326 1.75 27.99 -3.93
C ALA A 326 0.33 27.83 -4.52
N GLY A 327 -0.06 26.65 -4.99
CA GLY A 327 -1.38 26.39 -5.58
C GLY A 327 -1.83 27.41 -6.63
N GLY A 328 -0.88 27.85 -7.48
CA GLY A 328 -1.14 28.73 -8.63
C GLY A 328 -1.22 30.23 -8.34
N GLU A 329 -0.96 30.72 -7.13
CA GLU A 329 -1.05 32.17 -6.86
C GLU A 329 0.11 32.97 -7.48
N SER A 330 -0.27 33.98 -8.26
CA SER A 330 0.63 35.01 -8.78
C SER A 330 0.89 36.10 -7.75
N TYR A 331 2.16 36.50 -7.58
CA TYR A 331 2.52 37.66 -6.77
C TYR A 331 3.02 38.81 -7.66
N ILE A 332 2.17 39.82 -7.89
CA ILE A 332 2.58 41.09 -8.49
C ILE A 332 2.78 42.09 -7.33
N PRO A 333 3.99 42.65 -7.13
CA PRO A 333 4.21 43.64 -6.08
C PRO A 333 3.44 44.93 -6.36
N GLU A 334 2.92 45.56 -5.31
CA GLU A 334 2.34 46.89 -5.40
C GLU A 334 3.44 47.94 -5.66
N ILE A 335 3.30 48.66 -6.77
CA ILE A 335 4.26 49.66 -7.25
C ILE A 335 3.47 50.93 -7.60
N PRO A 336 3.86 52.12 -7.10
CA PRO A 336 3.17 53.38 -7.39
C PRO A 336 3.00 53.66 -8.89
N GLY A 337 1.90 54.33 -9.25
CA GLY A 337 1.64 54.79 -10.62
C GLY A 337 1.15 53.72 -11.60
N LYS A 338 0.95 52.46 -11.15
CA LYS A 338 0.45 51.33 -11.97
C LYS A 338 -0.88 51.66 -12.69
N ASP A 339 -1.70 52.51 -12.08
CA ASP A 339 -2.94 53.08 -12.59
C ASP A 339 -2.76 54.00 -13.81
N LYS A 340 -1.56 54.58 -13.99
CA LYS A 340 -1.23 55.53 -15.07
C LYS A 340 -0.64 54.84 -16.29
N PHE A 341 -0.17 53.60 -16.14
CA PHE A 341 0.49 52.86 -17.21
C PHE A 341 -0.52 52.49 -18.30
N ARG A 342 -0.23 52.89 -19.55
CA ARG A 342 -1.13 52.67 -20.69
C ARG A 342 -0.97 51.28 -21.34
N GLY A 343 0.08 50.55 -20.97
CA GLY A 343 0.36 49.20 -21.45
C GLY A 343 -0.28 48.10 -20.60
N GLN A 344 0.06 46.85 -20.92
CA GLN A 344 -0.49 45.67 -20.26
C GLN A 344 0.41 45.21 -19.10
N VAL A 345 -0.17 44.91 -17.93
CA VAL A 345 0.56 44.31 -16.81
C VAL A 345 0.10 42.86 -16.64
N LEU A 346 1.06 41.93 -16.60
CA LEU A 346 0.84 40.49 -16.48
C LEU A 346 1.72 39.89 -15.40
N HIS A 347 1.30 38.77 -14.80
CA HIS A 347 2.19 37.81 -14.16
C HIS A 347 2.60 36.72 -15.17
N SER A 348 3.67 35.97 -14.90
CA SER A 348 4.11 34.84 -15.73
C SER A 348 3.01 33.81 -16.02
N PHE A 349 2.12 33.54 -15.06
CA PHE A 349 0.94 32.66 -15.23
C PHE A 349 -0.10 33.16 -16.25
N GLN A 350 -0.09 34.46 -16.57
CA GLN A 350 -1.01 35.06 -17.54
C GLN A 350 -0.39 35.15 -18.93
N HIS A 351 0.91 34.84 -19.07
CA HIS A 351 1.55 34.64 -20.37
C HIS A 351 0.99 33.37 -21.02
N LYS A 352 0.59 33.47 -22.30
CA LYS A 352 0.09 32.32 -23.07
C LYS A 352 0.96 32.03 -24.29
N LYS A 353 1.22 33.04 -25.12
CA LYS A 353 2.06 32.96 -26.32
C LYS A 353 2.77 34.27 -26.55
N ALA A 354 4.04 34.24 -26.96
CA ALA A 354 4.77 35.46 -27.35
C ALA A 354 4.09 36.27 -28.47
N THR A 355 3.42 35.59 -29.42
CA THR A 355 2.77 36.24 -30.58
C THR A 355 1.57 37.12 -30.23
N ASP A 356 1.00 37.00 -29.02
CA ASP A 356 -0.01 37.95 -28.50
C ASP A 356 0.57 39.38 -28.34
N HIS A 357 1.90 39.51 -28.36
CA HIS A 357 2.65 40.76 -28.22
C HIS A 357 3.59 41.05 -29.41
N SER A 358 3.33 40.49 -30.59
CA SER A 358 4.08 40.83 -31.81
C SER A 358 4.11 42.35 -32.07
N GLY A 359 5.31 42.89 -32.30
CA GLY A 359 5.54 44.31 -32.53
C GLY A 359 5.55 45.21 -31.28
N LYS A 360 5.35 44.64 -30.08
CA LYS A 360 5.40 45.36 -28.80
C LYS A 360 6.79 45.31 -28.14
N LYS A 361 7.07 46.29 -27.27
CA LYS A 361 8.16 46.24 -26.28
C LYS A 361 7.68 45.52 -25.01
N VAL A 362 8.34 44.43 -24.64
CA VAL A 362 8.02 43.65 -23.45
C VAL A 362 9.14 43.77 -22.42
N VAL A 363 8.80 44.10 -21.18
CA VAL A 363 9.73 44.10 -20.05
C VAL A 363 9.41 42.95 -19.11
N VAL A 364 10.35 42.02 -18.94
CA VAL A 364 10.22 40.86 -18.05
C VAL A 364 10.91 41.15 -16.72
N ILE A 365 10.13 41.20 -15.64
CA ILE A 365 10.59 41.51 -14.28
C ILE A 365 10.94 40.22 -13.54
N GLY A 366 12.23 39.91 -13.48
CA GLY A 366 12.76 38.66 -12.94
C GLY A 366 13.94 38.16 -13.77
N ALA A 367 14.69 37.20 -13.23
CA ALA A 367 15.87 36.63 -13.90
C ALA A 367 16.14 35.16 -13.52
N CYS A 368 15.11 34.44 -13.08
CA CYS A 368 15.13 33.01 -12.78
C CYS A 368 14.27 32.26 -13.83
N THR A 369 14.03 30.96 -13.65
CA THR A 369 13.35 30.06 -14.61
C THR A 369 12.26 30.71 -15.47
N SER A 370 11.12 31.13 -14.88
CA SER A 370 10.01 31.72 -15.67
C SER A 370 10.36 33.00 -16.42
N ALA A 371 11.39 33.74 -16.02
CA ALA A 371 11.86 34.91 -16.76
C ALA A 371 12.68 34.50 -18.00
N PHE A 372 13.50 33.45 -17.89
CA PHE A 372 14.23 32.90 -19.03
C PHE A 372 13.27 32.29 -20.05
N ASP A 373 12.40 31.37 -19.63
CA ASP A 373 11.48 30.65 -20.53
C ASP A 373 10.61 31.62 -21.37
N ILE A 374 10.01 32.59 -20.70
CA ILE A 374 9.16 33.62 -21.33
C ILE A 374 9.99 34.56 -22.22
N SER A 375 11.20 34.94 -21.82
CA SER A 375 12.05 35.83 -22.64
C SER A 375 12.60 35.11 -23.89
N VAL A 376 12.86 33.81 -23.81
CA VAL A 376 13.24 32.98 -24.96
C VAL A 376 12.06 32.87 -25.93
N ASP A 377 10.85 32.56 -25.45
CA ASP A 377 9.62 32.55 -26.27
C ASP A 377 9.42 33.88 -27.02
N TYR A 378 9.55 35.02 -26.34
CA TYR A 378 9.50 36.34 -27.00
C TYR A 378 10.60 36.54 -28.04
N ALA A 379 11.85 36.19 -27.73
CA ALA A 379 12.99 36.40 -28.61
C ALA A 379 13.03 35.47 -29.83
N ASP A 380 12.40 34.29 -29.76
CA ASP A 380 12.20 33.40 -30.92
C ASP A 380 11.06 33.87 -31.83
N HIS A 381 10.05 34.54 -31.27
CA HIS A 381 8.96 35.15 -32.04
C HIS A 381 9.23 36.62 -32.46
N GLY A 382 10.48 37.10 -32.32
CA GLY A 382 10.91 38.42 -32.79
C GLY A 382 10.33 39.61 -32.01
N VAL A 383 9.85 39.40 -30.79
CA VAL A 383 9.32 40.45 -29.91
C VAL A 383 10.47 41.17 -29.20
N ASP A 384 10.38 42.50 -29.05
CA ASP A 384 11.43 43.28 -28.39
C ASP A 384 11.36 43.09 -26.87
N VAL A 385 12.15 42.15 -26.34
CA VAL A 385 12.15 41.76 -24.93
C VAL A 385 13.37 42.28 -24.17
N THR A 386 13.09 42.91 -23.02
CA THR A 386 14.10 43.35 -22.04
C THR A 386 13.88 42.68 -20.69
N MET A 387 14.85 41.91 -20.21
CA MET A 387 14.84 41.29 -18.88
C MET A 387 15.41 42.25 -17.83
N PHE A 388 14.73 42.41 -16.69
CA PHE A 388 15.21 43.18 -15.53
C PHE A 388 15.67 42.27 -14.39
N GLN A 389 16.98 42.29 -14.11
CA GLN A 389 17.59 41.52 -13.03
C GLN A 389 17.76 42.37 -11.76
N ARG A 390 16.78 42.33 -10.85
CA ARG A 390 16.90 42.95 -9.50
C ARG A 390 18.02 42.34 -8.65
N SER A 391 18.14 41.01 -8.64
CA SER A 391 19.07 40.28 -7.76
C SER A 391 19.88 39.23 -8.53
N PRO A 392 21.14 38.94 -8.15
CA PRO A 392 21.96 37.92 -8.82
C PRO A 392 21.33 36.52 -8.75
N THR A 393 21.50 35.71 -9.80
CA THR A 393 20.86 34.39 -9.94
C THR A 393 21.90 33.25 -9.98
N PHE A 394 21.60 32.10 -9.36
CA PHE A 394 22.45 30.91 -9.51
C PHE A 394 22.20 30.28 -10.89
N ILE A 395 23.24 30.20 -11.72
CA ILE A 395 23.17 29.56 -13.04
C ILE A 395 23.90 28.21 -12.96
N ILE A 396 23.27 27.17 -13.50
CA ILE A 396 23.88 25.86 -13.75
C ILE A 396 23.33 25.32 -15.07
N SER A 397 24.16 24.84 -16.00
CA SER A 397 23.64 24.23 -17.22
C SER A 397 23.04 22.85 -16.97
N ALA A 398 22.14 22.41 -17.86
CA ALA A 398 21.67 21.03 -17.87
C ALA A 398 22.83 20.02 -18.00
N THR A 399 23.92 20.39 -18.68
CA THR A 399 25.14 19.59 -18.79
C THR A 399 25.85 19.46 -17.44
N ALA A 400 26.08 20.58 -16.73
CA ALA A 400 26.69 20.56 -15.40
C ALA A 400 25.79 19.84 -14.36
N LEU A 401 24.47 19.98 -14.46
CA LEU A 401 23.52 19.23 -13.65
C LEU A 401 23.57 17.72 -13.94
N ARG A 402 23.68 17.31 -15.21
CA ARG A 402 23.89 15.88 -15.56
C ARG A 402 25.20 15.35 -14.98
N VAL A 403 26.28 16.14 -15.03
CA VAL A 403 27.56 15.79 -14.40
C VAL A 403 27.45 15.67 -12.88
N SER A 404 26.64 16.50 -12.21
CA SER A 404 26.45 16.40 -10.75
C SER A 404 25.55 15.26 -10.30
N LEU A 405 24.76 14.66 -11.21
CA LEU A 405 23.89 13.52 -10.95
C LEU A 405 24.47 12.17 -11.44
N ALA A 406 25.50 12.21 -12.28
CA ALA A 406 26.14 11.03 -12.85
C ALA A 406 26.70 10.08 -11.77
N GLY A 407 26.59 8.77 -12.03
CA GLY A 407 27.01 7.70 -11.10
C GLY A 407 25.91 7.25 -10.12
N LEU A 408 24.91 8.09 -9.82
CA LEU A 408 23.67 7.65 -9.13
C LEU A 408 22.46 7.66 -10.07
N TYR A 409 22.38 8.62 -11.00
CA TYR A 409 21.26 8.75 -11.92
C TYR A 409 21.77 8.88 -13.36
N SER A 410 22.32 7.78 -13.89
CA SER A 410 22.84 7.66 -15.25
C SER A 410 22.63 6.26 -15.81
N GLU A 411 22.68 6.09 -17.13
CA GLU A 411 22.41 4.82 -17.84
C GLU A 411 23.44 3.71 -17.49
N ASP A 412 24.62 4.10 -17.03
CA ASP A 412 25.73 3.26 -16.57
C ASP A 412 25.71 2.99 -15.05
N ASN A 413 24.70 3.47 -14.32
CA ASN A 413 24.53 3.17 -12.90
C ASN A 413 24.22 1.66 -12.71
N PRO A 414 25.00 0.90 -11.92
CA PRO A 414 24.74 -0.52 -11.68
C PRO A 414 23.56 -0.80 -10.74
N TYR A 415 22.94 0.23 -10.14
CA TYR A 415 21.92 0.07 -9.11
C TYR A 415 20.50 0.41 -9.62
N PRO A 416 19.44 -0.28 -9.14
CA PRO A 416 18.05 0.12 -9.35
C PRO A 416 17.77 1.58 -8.91
N THR A 417 16.74 2.20 -9.48
CA THR A 417 16.39 3.61 -9.17
C THR A 417 16.03 3.80 -7.69
N GLU A 418 15.44 2.79 -7.09
CA GLU A 418 15.07 2.71 -5.67
C GLU A 418 16.32 2.71 -4.78
N VAL A 419 17.41 2.05 -5.20
CA VAL A 419 18.71 2.09 -4.51
C VAL A 419 19.35 3.46 -4.68
N ALA A 420 19.32 4.05 -5.88
CA ALA A 420 19.84 5.40 -6.12
C ALA A 420 19.13 6.47 -5.27
N ASP A 421 17.80 6.38 -5.13
CA ASP A 421 17.00 7.24 -4.26
C ASP A 421 17.35 7.08 -2.77
N ARG A 422 17.51 5.84 -2.30
CA ARG A 422 17.96 5.56 -0.92
C ARG A 422 19.34 6.14 -0.67
N LEU A 423 20.28 6.00 -1.61
CA LEU A 423 21.63 6.56 -1.56
C LEU A 423 21.66 8.09 -1.49
N ASN A 424 20.84 8.74 -2.31
CA ASN A 424 20.71 10.19 -2.36
C ASN A 424 20.11 10.75 -1.05
N MET A 425 19.04 10.13 -0.53
CA MET A 425 18.42 10.55 0.74
C MET A 425 19.23 10.17 1.99
N ALA A 426 20.11 9.18 1.91
CA ALA A 426 21.00 8.79 3.02
C ALA A 426 22.06 9.85 3.38
N GLY A 427 22.15 10.97 2.65
CA GLY A 427 22.98 12.11 3.02
C GLY A 427 22.22 13.11 3.91
N PRO A 428 22.64 13.36 5.17
CA PRO A 428 22.18 14.51 5.93
C PRO A 428 22.46 15.81 5.17
N LEU A 429 21.50 16.73 5.12
CA LEU A 429 21.63 17.95 4.33
C LEU A 429 22.81 18.87 4.74
N PRO A 430 23.19 19.00 6.03
CA PRO A 430 24.43 19.69 6.42
C PRO A 430 25.71 19.06 5.84
N PHE A 431 25.77 17.72 5.79
CA PHE A 431 26.91 17.00 5.20
C PHE A 431 26.94 17.16 3.67
N GLY A 432 25.79 17.02 3.02
CA GLY A 432 25.62 17.26 1.58
C GLY A 432 25.98 18.69 1.16
N ALA A 433 25.76 19.67 2.04
CA ALA A 433 26.14 21.07 1.82
C ALA A 433 27.66 21.25 1.65
N GLY A 434 28.46 20.56 2.49
CA GLY A 434 29.92 20.59 2.42
C GLY A 434 30.47 19.94 1.15
N LEU A 435 29.92 18.78 0.77
CA LEU A 435 30.27 18.16 -0.52
C LEU A 435 29.89 19.08 -1.69
N SER A 436 28.69 19.67 -1.66
CA SER A 436 28.21 20.57 -2.72
C SER A 436 29.06 21.83 -2.85
N TYR A 437 29.55 22.40 -1.73
CA TYR A 437 30.49 23.53 -1.74
C TYR A 437 31.80 23.19 -2.48
N ARG A 438 32.31 21.96 -2.32
CA ARG A 438 33.53 21.48 -3.00
C ARG A 438 33.30 21.04 -4.45
N THR A 439 32.12 20.52 -4.77
CA THR A 439 31.75 20.13 -6.14
C THR A 439 31.40 21.33 -7.02
N ARG A 440 30.75 22.37 -6.48
CA ARG A 440 30.34 23.58 -7.23
C ARG A 440 31.48 24.25 -8.03
N PRO A 441 32.72 24.41 -7.53
CA PRO A 441 33.85 24.90 -8.33
C PRO A 441 34.15 24.05 -9.58
N LEU A 442 33.94 22.73 -9.52
CA LEU A 442 34.18 21.82 -10.64
C LEU A 442 33.07 21.96 -11.69
N LEU A 443 31.81 22.03 -11.25
CA LEU A 443 30.67 22.31 -12.13
C LEU A 443 30.79 23.69 -12.80
N GLY A 444 31.28 24.69 -12.06
CA GLY A 444 31.55 26.03 -12.61
C GLY A 444 32.60 26.06 -13.73
N LYS A 445 33.45 25.03 -13.87
CA LYS A 445 34.34 24.89 -15.04
C LYS A 445 33.62 24.38 -16.28
N VAL A 446 32.58 23.55 -16.11
CA VAL A 446 31.71 23.12 -17.21
C VAL A 446 30.94 24.32 -17.76
N ASP A 447 30.46 25.17 -16.86
CA ASP A 447 29.64 26.35 -17.19
C ASP A 447 30.45 27.63 -17.44
N GLU A 448 31.79 27.57 -17.40
CA GLU A 448 32.69 28.74 -17.38
C GLU A 448 32.40 29.72 -18.53
N LYS A 449 32.23 29.21 -19.76
CA LYS A 449 31.95 30.03 -20.95
C LYS A 449 30.59 30.75 -20.86
N VAL A 450 29.57 30.07 -20.33
CA VAL A 450 28.21 30.63 -20.21
C VAL A 450 28.20 31.70 -19.11
N ILE A 451 28.84 31.42 -17.97
CA ILE A 451 28.96 32.38 -16.86
C ILE A 451 29.72 33.63 -17.31
N GLN A 452 30.89 33.48 -17.93
CA GLN A 452 31.68 34.62 -18.43
C GLN A 452 30.93 35.43 -19.49
N GLY A 453 30.22 34.77 -20.42
CA GLY A 453 29.41 35.45 -21.43
C GLY A 453 28.26 36.26 -20.81
N LEU A 454 27.57 35.71 -19.80
CA LEU A 454 26.54 36.41 -19.05
C LEU A 454 27.10 37.63 -18.30
N GLU A 455 28.23 37.46 -17.60
CA GLU A 455 28.89 38.54 -16.86
C GLU A 455 29.37 39.67 -17.78
N GLN A 456 29.89 39.35 -18.98
CA GLN A 456 30.26 40.34 -20.00
C GLN A 456 29.08 41.17 -20.50
N LYS A 457 27.84 40.65 -20.42
CA LYS A 457 26.60 41.40 -20.72
C LYS A 457 26.03 42.14 -19.50
N GLY A 458 26.68 42.04 -18.34
CA GLY A 458 26.22 42.65 -17.09
C GLY A 458 25.17 41.82 -16.33
N PHE A 459 24.95 40.55 -16.70
CA PHE A 459 24.10 39.65 -15.93
C PHE A 459 24.89 39.14 -14.71
N ARG A 460 24.36 39.33 -13.51
CA ARG A 460 25.06 38.94 -12.28
C ARG A 460 24.67 37.53 -11.86
N VAL A 461 25.67 36.68 -11.71
CA VAL A 461 25.49 35.34 -11.16
C VAL A 461 25.73 35.31 -9.65
N ASN A 462 25.32 34.23 -8.98
CA ASN A 462 25.70 33.93 -7.60
C ASN A 462 26.18 32.46 -7.48
N THR A 463 26.67 32.06 -6.31
CA THR A 463 27.25 30.72 -6.04
C THR A 463 26.30 29.74 -5.37
N GLY A 464 25.01 30.07 -5.28
CA GLY A 464 23.99 29.34 -4.52
C GLY A 464 23.97 29.71 -3.04
N PHE A 465 23.01 29.18 -2.28
CA PHE A 465 22.88 29.44 -0.85
C PHE A 465 24.17 29.06 -0.12
N ARG A 466 24.80 30.02 0.56
CA ARG A 466 26.11 29.88 1.24
C ARG A 466 27.20 29.22 0.34
N GLY A 467 27.15 29.46 -0.97
CA GLY A 467 28.13 28.92 -1.92
C GLY A 467 28.00 27.42 -2.22
N THR A 468 26.92 26.76 -1.79
CA THR A 468 26.75 25.30 -1.94
C THR A 468 25.96 24.91 -3.19
N GLY A 469 25.81 25.80 -4.18
CA GLY A 469 25.10 25.52 -5.42
C GLY A 469 23.57 25.30 -5.28
N LEU A 470 23.03 24.43 -6.13
CA LEU A 470 21.57 24.32 -6.38
C LEU A 470 20.77 23.76 -5.20
N THR A 471 21.24 22.70 -4.54
CA THR A 471 20.39 21.88 -3.64
C THR A 471 19.85 22.66 -2.45
N LEU A 472 20.71 23.34 -1.69
CA LEU A 472 20.24 24.20 -0.59
C LEU A 472 19.53 25.46 -1.08
N GLN A 473 19.88 25.99 -2.26
CA GLN A 473 19.17 27.13 -2.86
C GLN A 473 17.69 26.78 -3.12
N TYR A 474 17.42 25.59 -3.67
CA TYR A 474 16.08 25.07 -3.90
C TYR A 474 15.34 24.77 -2.58
N LEU A 475 15.98 24.06 -1.65
CA LEU A 475 15.33 23.66 -0.39
C LEU A 475 15.05 24.82 0.58
N THR A 476 15.88 25.87 0.58
CA THR A 476 15.69 27.04 1.46
C THR A 476 14.79 28.11 0.86
N ARG A 477 14.84 28.35 -0.45
CA ARG A 477 14.18 29.50 -1.11
C ARG A 477 13.18 29.15 -2.22
N GLY A 478 13.16 27.92 -2.72
CA GLY A 478 12.30 27.53 -3.84
C GLY A 478 12.59 28.23 -5.17
N GLY A 479 13.69 28.98 -5.27
CA GLY A 479 13.96 29.87 -6.40
C GLY A 479 15.27 30.64 -6.23
N GLY A 480 15.51 31.65 -7.09
CA GLY A 480 16.80 32.34 -7.16
C GLY A 480 17.88 31.61 -7.97
N TYR A 481 17.46 30.61 -8.76
CA TYR A 481 18.29 29.85 -9.68
C TYR A 481 17.64 29.75 -11.08
N TYR A 482 18.41 29.33 -12.06
CA TYR A 482 17.95 28.88 -13.38
C TYR A 482 18.82 27.70 -13.83
N ILE A 483 18.17 26.66 -14.37
CA ILE A 483 18.83 25.51 -14.98
C ILE A 483 18.87 25.78 -16.48
N ASP A 484 20.06 26.06 -17.01
CA ASP A 484 20.19 26.54 -18.37
C ASP A 484 20.15 25.41 -19.41
N VAL A 485 19.16 25.50 -20.28
CA VAL A 485 18.96 24.65 -21.46
C VAL A 485 19.25 25.38 -22.78
N GLY A 486 19.81 26.60 -22.71
CA GLY A 486 20.18 27.43 -23.87
C GLY A 486 19.76 28.90 -23.75
N GLY A 487 18.82 29.22 -22.84
CA GLY A 487 18.32 30.58 -22.62
C GLY A 487 19.38 31.61 -22.21
N SER A 488 20.49 31.21 -21.57
CA SER A 488 21.61 32.14 -21.32
C SER A 488 22.21 32.69 -22.61
N GLN A 489 22.31 31.85 -23.65
CA GLN A 489 22.92 32.23 -24.92
C GLN A 489 22.15 33.38 -25.58
N TYR A 490 20.84 33.48 -25.38
CA TYR A 490 20.03 34.57 -25.93
C TYR A 490 20.39 35.94 -25.34
N ILE A 491 20.86 35.99 -24.09
CA ILE A 491 21.40 37.21 -23.47
C ILE A 491 22.81 37.49 -24.02
N ILE A 492 23.64 36.46 -24.17
CA ILE A 492 25.01 36.53 -24.73
C ILE A 492 25.01 37.02 -26.19
N ASP A 493 24.02 36.62 -26.98
CA ASP A 493 23.84 37.05 -28.36
C ASP A 493 23.14 38.43 -28.46
N GLY A 494 22.60 38.93 -27.35
CA GLY A 494 21.84 40.20 -27.30
C GLY A 494 20.42 40.11 -27.88
N ARG A 495 19.91 38.88 -28.11
CA ARG A 495 18.52 38.61 -28.52
C ARG A 495 17.52 38.95 -27.41
N ILE A 496 17.93 38.76 -26.16
CA ILE A 496 17.24 39.28 -24.97
C ILE A 496 18.07 40.46 -24.45
N LYS A 497 17.47 41.66 -24.38
CA LYS A 497 18.12 42.84 -23.80
C LYS A 497 18.14 42.72 -22.28
N LEU A 498 19.16 43.29 -21.62
CA LEU A 498 19.31 43.23 -20.16
C LEU A 498 19.28 44.62 -19.52
N LYS A 499 18.42 44.79 -18.52
CA LYS A 499 18.47 45.87 -17.54
C LYS A 499 19.06 45.32 -16.23
N GLY A 500 20.37 45.50 -16.04
CA GLY A 500 21.04 45.19 -14.77
C GLY A 500 20.60 46.11 -13.64
N SER A 501 20.72 45.69 -12.37
CA SER A 501 20.22 46.50 -11.25
C SER A 501 21.05 47.77 -11.03
N CYS A 502 20.47 48.88 -11.42
CA CYS A 502 20.88 50.24 -11.06
C CYS A 502 19.95 50.84 -9.98
N GLY A 503 18.79 50.21 -9.73
CA GLY A 503 17.86 50.54 -8.64
C GLY A 503 16.78 49.46 -8.51
N SER A 504 15.83 49.65 -7.60
CA SER A 504 14.52 48.97 -7.66
C SER A 504 13.61 49.73 -8.64
N ILE A 505 12.44 49.16 -8.94
CA ILE A 505 11.38 49.89 -9.64
C ILE A 505 10.78 50.89 -8.65
N LYS A 506 10.81 52.18 -8.99
CA LYS A 506 10.31 53.26 -8.15
C LYS A 506 8.81 53.50 -8.38
N GLU A 507 8.43 53.60 -9.65
CA GLU A 507 7.05 53.85 -10.09
C GLU A 507 6.86 53.40 -11.55
N PHE A 508 5.62 53.13 -11.92
CA PHE A 508 5.20 53.10 -13.32
C PHE A 508 5.05 54.53 -13.85
N THR A 509 5.40 54.72 -15.12
CA THR A 509 5.11 55.94 -15.90
C THR A 509 3.99 55.65 -16.90
N GLU A 510 3.50 56.65 -17.62
CA GLU A 510 2.50 56.42 -18.67
C GLU A 510 2.98 55.49 -19.80
N LYS A 511 4.31 55.35 -19.98
CA LYS A 511 4.96 54.64 -21.08
C LYS A 511 5.79 53.42 -20.67
N GLY A 512 5.93 53.15 -19.37
CA GLY A 512 6.83 52.09 -18.90
C GLY A 512 7.16 52.18 -17.42
N LEU A 513 8.44 51.97 -17.08
CA LEU A 513 8.92 51.89 -15.71
C LEU A 513 10.02 52.92 -15.44
N ARG A 514 10.01 53.49 -14.23
CA ARG A 514 11.09 54.33 -13.71
C ARG A 514 11.77 53.64 -12.52
N PHE A 515 13.09 53.69 -12.48
CA PHE A 515 13.92 53.07 -11.45
C PHE A 515 14.45 54.09 -10.44
N ASP A 516 14.95 53.63 -9.29
CA ASP A 516 15.45 54.50 -8.20
C ASP A 516 16.62 55.41 -8.62
N ASP A 517 17.42 55.00 -9.61
CA ASP A 517 18.51 55.79 -10.20
C ASP A 517 18.03 56.93 -11.13
N GLY A 518 16.71 57.05 -11.33
CA GLY A 518 16.09 58.00 -12.24
C GLY A 518 16.07 57.55 -13.70
N SER A 519 16.58 56.36 -14.03
CA SER A 519 16.49 55.81 -15.38
C SER A 519 15.08 55.31 -15.70
N GLU A 520 14.73 55.32 -16.98
CA GLU A 520 13.43 54.84 -17.48
C GLU A 520 13.59 53.71 -18.51
N LEU A 521 12.55 52.90 -18.64
CA LEU A 521 12.45 51.84 -19.64
C LEU A 521 11.02 51.81 -20.20
N ASP A 522 10.88 52.15 -21.48
CA ASP A 522 9.62 52.04 -22.23
C ASP A 522 9.13 50.58 -22.26
N ALA A 523 7.83 50.37 -22.07
CA ALA A 523 7.17 49.07 -22.17
C ALA A 523 5.74 49.22 -22.69
N ASP A 524 5.34 48.38 -23.64
CA ASP A 524 3.93 48.17 -23.98
C ASP A 524 3.32 47.03 -23.13
N VAL A 525 4.17 46.14 -22.62
CA VAL A 525 3.81 45.03 -21.73
C VAL A 525 4.85 44.87 -20.63
N VAL A 526 4.43 44.71 -19.38
CA VAL A 526 5.28 44.37 -18.23
C VAL A 526 4.86 43.02 -17.67
N VAL A 527 5.74 42.02 -17.73
CA VAL A 527 5.50 40.64 -17.26
C VAL A 527 6.27 40.39 -15.98
N PHE A 528 5.56 40.16 -14.87
CA PHE A 528 6.13 39.84 -13.57
C PHE A 528 6.41 38.34 -13.44
N CYS A 529 7.70 37.99 -13.45
CA CYS A 529 8.23 36.65 -13.17
C CYS A 529 8.81 36.62 -11.74
N THR A 530 8.00 37.10 -10.78
CA THR A 530 8.39 37.39 -9.39
C THR A 530 8.34 36.20 -8.44
N GLY A 531 8.04 35.00 -8.95
CA GLY A 531 7.98 33.76 -8.20
C GLY A 531 6.57 33.40 -7.74
N LEU A 532 6.49 32.61 -6.69
CA LEU A 532 5.27 32.04 -6.14
C LEU A 532 5.13 32.43 -4.66
N GLY A 533 3.90 32.57 -4.17
CA GLY A 533 3.59 32.95 -2.78
C GLY A 533 3.92 31.87 -1.74
N ASP A 534 3.50 32.08 -0.48
CA ASP A 534 3.58 31.04 0.55
C ASP A 534 2.74 29.82 0.10
N GLY A 535 3.28 28.61 0.26
CA GLY A 535 2.55 27.36 -0.03
C GLY A 535 1.21 27.26 0.69
N ARG A 536 1.11 27.88 1.89
CA ARG A 536 -0.11 27.96 2.69
C ARG A 536 -1.22 28.82 2.08
N SER A 537 -0.91 29.72 1.15
CA SER A 537 -1.90 30.67 0.60
C SER A 537 -3.07 29.95 -0.08
N ALA A 538 -2.79 28.86 -0.79
CA ALA A 538 -3.83 28.03 -1.40
C ALA A 538 -4.67 27.24 -0.38
N LEU A 539 -4.07 26.80 0.73
CA LEU A 539 -4.79 26.17 1.83
C LEU A 539 -5.68 27.20 2.55
N ALA A 540 -5.20 28.43 2.71
CA ALA A 540 -5.92 29.54 3.33
C ALA A 540 -7.21 29.95 2.59
N ARG A 541 -7.35 29.60 1.30
CA ARG A 541 -8.59 29.84 0.54
C ARG A 541 -9.73 28.91 0.92
N VAL A 542 -9.42 27.72 1.46
CA VAL A 542 -10.41 26.66 1.71
C VAL A 542 -10.53 26.27 3.18
N LEU A 543 -9.45 26.37 3.97
CA LEU A 543 -9.44 26.06 5.40
C LEU A 543 -9.99 27.22 6.25
N GLU A 544 -10.53 26.88 7.42
CA GLU A 544 -10.88 27.86 8.45
C GLU A 544 -9.64 28.56 9.00
N ARG A 545 -9.82 29.82 9.42
CA ARG A 545 -8.72 30.70 9.83
C ARG A 545 -7.90 30.13 11.01
N ASP A 546 -8.57 29.51 11.97
CA ASP A 546 -7.92 28.90 13.15
C ASP A 546 -7.22 27.57 12.84
N VAL A 547 -7.50 26.95 11.69
CA VAL A 547 -6.77 25.78 11.19
C VAL A 547 -5.51 26.25 10.47
N ILE A 548 -5.62 27.19 9.52
CA ILE A 548 -4.47 27.68 8.75
C ILE A 548 -3.44 28.44 9.61
N GLU A 549 -3.87 29.13 10.68
CA GLU A 549 -2.96 29.77 11.64
C GLU A 549 -2.10 28.74 12.42
N LYS A 550 -2.53 27.48 12.53
CA LYS A 550 -1.75 26.37 13.13
C LYS A 550 -0.83 25.68 12.13
N CYS A 551 -1.05 25.83 10.82
CA CYS A 551 -0.24 25.16 9.80
C CYS A 551 1.18 25.75 9.73
N PRO A 552 2.24 24.92 9.92
CA PRO A 552 3.62 25.38 9.77
C PRO A 552 3.90 25.77 8.31
N PRO A 553 4.94 26.58 8.03
CA PRO A 553 5.38 26.84 6.66
C PRO A 553 5.62 25.53 5.91
N LEU A 554 4.97 25.33 4.76
CA LEU A 554 5.01 24.03 4.07
C LEU A 554 6.40 23.71 3.52
N TRP A 555 7.17 24.73 3.13
CA TRP A 555 8.53 24.60 2.60
C TRP A 555 9.58 25.37 3.42
N GLY A 556 10.85 25.17 3.07
CA GLY A 556 11.99 25.61 3.85
C GLY A 556 12.46 24.51 4.80
N LEU A 557 13.64 24.72 5.40
CA LEU A 557 14.28 23.76 6.29
C LEU A 557 14.00 24.07 7.77
N THR A 558 13.86 23.02 8.58
CA THR A 558 13.97 23.09 10.04
C THR A 558 15.43 23.35 10.45
N ASN A 559 15.68 23.62 11.73
CA ASN A 559 17.03 23.76 12.27
C ASN A 559 17.85 22.45 12.18
N GLU A 560 17.20 21.31 11.95
CA GLU A 560 17.80 19.98 11.75
C GLU A 560 18.05 19.68 10.26
N GLY A 561 17.59 20.55 9.36
CA GLY A 561 17.74 20.37 7.91
C GLY A 561 16.67 19.54 7.23
N GLU A 562 15.53 19.28 7.86
CA GLU A 562 14.41 18.57 7.24
C GLU A 562 13.36 19.54 6.67
N VAL A 563 12.56 19.09 5.70
CA VAL A 563 11.50 19.92 5.11
C VAL A 563 10.38 20.12 6.14
N ARG A 564 9.93 21.37 6.32
CA ARG A 564 9.07 21.78 7.45
C ARG A 564 7.68 21.12 7.48
N GLY A 565 6.83 21.43 6.51
CA GLY A 565 5.39 21.12 6.54
C GLY A 565 4.92 20.31 5.34
N CYS A 566 5.77 19.41 4.83
CA CYS A 566 5.39 18.42 3.82
C CYS A 566 5.59 17.01 4.39
N TYR A 567 4.81 16.07 3.87
CA TYR A 567 4.92 14.62 4.09
C TYR A 567 4.52 14.12 5.49
N LYS A 568 3.86 14.96 6.28
CA LYS A 568 3.34 14.69 7.64
C LYS A 568 2.13 15.56 7.95
N GLU A 569 1.53 15.36 9.13
CA GLU A 569 0.41 16.17 9.59
C GLU A 569 0.82 17.65 9.76
N ILE A 570 -0.09 18.57 9.39
CA ILE A 570 0.15 20.02 9.36
C ILE A 570 -0.74 20.79 10.35
N GLY A 571 -0.49 20.57 11.64
CA GLY A 571 -1.07 21.38 12.72
C GLY A 571 -2.53 21.08 13.07
N SER A 572 -3.11 20.01 12.50
CA SER A 572 -4.43 19.48 12.87
C SER A 572 -4.51 17.98 12.53
N LYS A 573 -5.22 17.22 13.37
CA LYS A 573 -5.40 15.76 13.23
C LYS A 573 -5.94 15.41 11.85
N ASN A 574 -5.32 14.41 11.22
CA ASN A 574 -5.63 13.86 9.91
C ASN A 574 -5.52 14.87 8.73
N LEU A 575 -4.81 15.99 8.90
CA LEU A 575 -4.60 17.00 7.86
C LEU A 575 -3.15 17.01 7.37
N TRP A 576 -2.92 16.79 6.07
CA TRP A 576 -1.58 16.53 5.52
C TRP A 576 -1.24 17.46 4.33
N SER A 577 0.04 17.56 4.00
CA SER A 577 0.54 18.34 2.85
C SER A 577 1.62 17.58 2.07
N MET A 578 1.59 17.69 0.75
CA MET A 578 2.47 17.01 -0.21
C MET A 578 2.90 18.01 -1.29
N MET A 579 4.19 18.34 -1.35
CA MET A 579 4.74 19.28 -2.34
C MET A 579 6.16 18.89 -2.74
N GLY A 580 6.61 19.28 -3.93
CA GLY A 580 7.97 18.99 -4.40
C GLY A 580 8.03 18.69 -5.90
N ASN A 581 9.19 18.26 -6.37
CA ASN A 581 9.38 17.71 -7.71
C ASN A 581 9.25 16.16 -7.69
N LEU A 582 9.30 15.52 -8.85
CA LEU A 582 9.16 14.05 -8.98
C LEU A 582 10.05 13.25 -8.01
N ALA A 583 11.31 13.64 -7.80
CA ALA A 583 12.23 12.89 -6.95
C ALA A 583 11.76 12.84 -5.49
N TYR A 584 11.39 14.00 -4.91
CA TYR A 584 10.81 14.02 -3.56
C TYR A 584 9.44 13.36 -3.51
N CYS A 585 8.62 13.54 -4.55
CA CYS A 585 7.25 13.03 -4.59
C CYS A 585 7.20 11.50 -4.66
N ARG A 586 8.08 10.87 -5.45
CA ARG A 586 8.25 9.42 -5.55
C ARG A 586 8.62 8.79 -4.22
N ILE A 587 9.43 9.48 -3.41
CA ILE A 587 9.93 8.97 -2.13
C ILE A 587 8.90 9.16 -1.02
N HIS A 588 8.37 10.37 -0.84
CA HIS A 588 7.58 10.69 0.35
C HIS A 588 6.08 10.34 0.24
N SER A 589 5.59 9.99 -0.95
CA SER A 589 4.21 9.55 -1.17
C SER A 589 3.83 8.31 -0.35
N LYS A 590 4.66 7.26 -0.44
CA LYS A 590 4.50 6.01 0.33
C LYS A 590 4.50 6.26 1.84
N HIS A 591 5.35 7.16 2.33
CA HIS A 591 5.44 7.48 3.76
C HIS A 591 4.12 8.06 4.32
N VAL A 592 3.41 8.89 3.57
CA VAL A 592 2.09 9.42 3.99
C VAL A 592 1.02 8.31 3.98
N ALA A 593 1.06 7.40 3.00
CA ALA A 593 0.10 6.30 2.90
C ALA A 593 0.17 5.33 4.10
N LEU A 594 1.38 4.92 4.49
CA LEU A 594 1.58 3.96 5.59
C LEU A 594 1.11 4.52 6.95
N GLN A 595 1.26 5.83 7.18
CA GLN A 595 0.78 6.50 8.40
C GLN A 595 -0.75 6.45 8.55
N ILE A 596 -1.50 6.46 7.45
CA ILE A 596 -2.97 6.48 7.46
C ILE A 596 -3.56 5.10 7.79
N LYS A 597 -2.92 3.99 7.36
CA LYS A 597 -3.47 2.63 7.51
C LYS A 597 -3.46 2.09 8.96
N ALA A 598 -2.62 2.62 9.84
CA ALA A 598 -2.29 2.00 11.14
C ALA A 598 -3.28 2.22 12.32
N ILE A 599 -4.57 2.53 12.10
CA ILE A 599 -5.40 3.33 13.05
C ILE A 599 -6.70 2.66 13.67
N GLU A 600 -6.94 1.31 13.73
CA GLU A 600 -8.27 0.67 14.14
C GLU A 600 -8.24 -0.65 15.07
N LYS A 601 -9.25 -1.60 15.16
CA LYS A 601 -10.18 -1.88 16.36
C LYS A 601 -10.26 -3.32 17.05
N ALA A 602 -10.84 -3.52 18.29
CA ALA A 602 -10.85 -4.78 19.17
C ALA A 602 -12.08 -5.09 20.12
N PHE A 603 -11.96 -6.12 21.01
CA PHE A 603 -12.68 -6.39 22.31
C PHE A 603 -11.76 -6.27 23.56
N PHE A 604 -12.28 -5.93 24.77
CA PHE A 604 -11.48 -5.84 26.02
C PHE A 604 -12.17 -6.24 27.34
N HIS A 605 -11.49 -7.05 28.19
CA HIS A 605 -11.79 -7.27 29.62
C HIS A 605 -10.53 -7.75 30.40
N PRO A 606 -10.30 -7.43 31.69
CA PRO A 606 -9.11 -7.87 32.45
C PRO A 606 -8.90 -9.38 32.53
N SER A 607 -9.97 -10.18 32.41
CA SER A 607 -9.88 -11.64 32.37
C SER A 607 -9.46 -12.22 31.01
N MET A 608 -9.16 -11.38 30.00
CA MET A 608 -8.71 -11.85 28.70
C MET A 608 -7.21 -12.23 28.69
N TRP A 609 -6.87 -13.24 27.91
CA TRP A 609 -5.48 -13.44 27.52
C TRP A 609 -5.03 -12.27 26.64
N GLY A 610 -3.81 -11.79 26.87
CA GLY A 610 -3.26 -10.65 26.14
C GLY A 610 -3.88 -9.30 26.51
N PHE A 611 -4.51 -9.15 27.69
CA PHE A 611 -5.12 -7.88 28.13
C PHE A 611 -4.18 -6.67 28.06
N ASN A 612 -2.88 -6.89 28.29
CA ASN A 612 -1.83 -5.87 28.20
C ASN A 612 -0.89 -6.07 27.01
N VAL A 613 -1.22 -6.97 26.07
CA VAL A 613 -0.45 -7.15 24.84
C VAL A 613 -0.59 -5.92 23.96
N THR A 614 0.57 -5.44 23.51
CA THR A 614 0.78 -4.30 22.63
C THR A 614 1.34 -4.78 21.29
N ASP A 615 1.54 -3.84 20.37
CA ASP A 615 2.26 -4.03 19.11
C ASP A 615 3.74 -4.42 19.28
N LYS A 616 4.26 -4.48 20.53
CA LYS A 616 5.66 -4.69 20.88
C LYS A 616 5.95 -6.06 21.53
N ASP A 617 4.91 -6.83 21.86
CA ASP A 617 5.01 -8.11 22.56
C ASP A 617 5.20 -9.30 21.60
N TYR A 618 4.73 -9.18 20.35
CA TYR A 618 4.85 -10.18 19.30
C TYR A 618 5.63 -9.66 18.09
N PRO A 619 6.20 -10.53 17.24
CA PRO A 619 6.99 -10.10 16.07
C PRO A 619 6.14 -9.64 14.86
N TYR A 620 4.82 -9.68 14.99
CA TYR A 620 3.79 -9.15 14.08
C TYR A 620 2.74 -8.43 14.93
N ASP A 621 1.86 -7.62 14.32
CA ASP A 621 0.75 -7.02 15.07
C ASP A 621 -0.21 -8.11 15.52
N ASN A 622 -0.06 -8.49 16.78
CA ASN A 622 -0.88 -9.47 17.48
C ASN A 622 -1.50 -8.80 18.71
N ARG A 623 -1.87 -7.52 18.61
CA ARG A 623 -2.71 -6.89 19.63
C ARG A 623 -4.10 -7.54 19.63
N PRO A 624 -4.89 -7.44 20.72
CA PRO A 624 -6.30 -7.85 20.70
C PRO A 624 -7.17 -7.20 19.60
N VAL A 625 -6.69 -6.13 18.93
CA VAL A 625 -7.29 -5.49 17.75
C VAL A 625 -7.04 -6.22 16.43
N ALA A 626 -6.00 -7.04 16.34
CA ALA A 626 -5.55 -7.53 15.05
C ALA A 626 -6.51 -8.62 14.53
N PRO A 627 -6.95 -8.55 13.26
CA PRO A 627 -7.72 -9.62 12.66
C PRO A 627 -6.85 -10.87 12.46
N LEU A 628 -7.50 -12.03 12.48
CA LEU A 628 -6.88 -13.34 12.29
C LEU A 628 -7.18 -13.83 10.88
N ARG A 629 -6.14 -14.00 10.05
CA ARG A 629 -6.26 -14.46 8.66
C ARG A 629 -4.95 -15.12 8.21
N ASP A 630 -5.08 -16.24 7.50
CA ASP A 630 -3.95 -17.04 6.96
C ASP A 630 -2.90 -17.43 8.03
N TYR A 631 -3.36 -17.70 9.24
CA TYR A 631 -2.52 -18.01 10.40
C TYR A 631 -2.48 -19.51 10.70
N THR A 632 -1.32 -19.99 11.15
CA THR A 632 -1.18 -21.35 11.72
C THR A 632 -2.03 -21.49 12.98
N PHE A 633 -2.29 -22.72 13.42
CA PHE A 633 -3.16 -22.97 14.57
C PHE A 633 -2.65 -22.23 15.82
N GLN A 634 -1.33 -22.22 16.07
CA GLN A 634 -0.76 -21.48 17.20
C GLN A 634 -1.01 -19.96 17.13
N GLN A 635 -1.00 -19.38 15.93
CA GLN A 635 -1.13 -17.94 15.74
C GLN A 635 -2.57 -17.45 15.92
N TRP A 636 -3.57 -18.16 15.39
CA TRP A 636 -4.97 -17.74 15.54
C TRP A 636 -5.61 -18.23 16.85
N TRP A 637 -5.23 -19.41 17.35
CA TRP A 637 -5.83 -19.99 18.55
C TRP A 637 -5.54 -19.13 19.78
N PHE A 638 -6.61 -18.66 20.44
CA PHE A 638 -6.52 -17.70 21.54
C PHE A 638 -5.75 -16.42 21.18
N HIS A 639 -5.71 -16.05 19.89
CA HIS A 639 -4.93 -14.91 19.40
C HIS A 639 -3.44 -15.06 19.78
N ASN A 640 -2.91 -16.29 19.86
CA ASN A 640 -1.56 -16.60 20.34
C ASN A 640 -1.23 -16.08 21.76
N HIS A 641 -2.23 -15.65 22.54
CA HIS A 641 -2.04 -14.95 23.82
C HIS A 641 -1.88 -15.85 25.05
N LEU A 642 -1.77 -17.17 24.88
CA LEU A 642 -1.71 -18.13 26.00
C LEU A 642 -0.56 -17.85 26.98
N ASP A 643 0.57 -17.35 26.49
CA ASP A 643 1.74 -16.95 27.30
C ASP A 643 1.52 -15.63 28.08
N HIS A 644 0.43 -14.90 27.82
CA HIS A 644 0.04 -13.64 28.49
C HIS A 644 -1.30 -13.81 29.24
N PRO A 645 -1.38 -14.68 30.27
CA PRO A 645 -2.62 -14.96 30.98
C PRO A 645 -3.12 -13.77 31.83
N PRO A 646 -4.45 -13.71 32.07
CA PRO A 646 -5.04 -12.78 33.04
C PRO A 646 -4.64 -13.14 34.49
N ASN A 647 -4.94 -12.26 35.45
CA ASN A 647 -4.68 -12.59 36.86
C ASN A 647 -5.56 -13.78 37.32
N PRO A 648 -5.10 -14.63 38.26
CA PRO A 648 -5.85 -15.81 38.70
C PRO A 648 -7.23 -15.53 39.32
N GLY A 649 -7.50 -14.31 39.77
CA GLY A 649 -8.81 -13.88 40.32
C GLY A 649 -9.72 -13.14 39.34
N ASP A 650 -9.25 -12.80 38.14
CA ASP A 650 -10.04 -12.04 37.17
C ASP A 650 -10.89 -13.00 36.32
N PHE A 651 -12.21 -12.90 36.48
CA PHE A 651 -13.20 -13.65 35.70
C PHE A 651 -14.24 -12.68 35.10
N PHE A 652 -14.72 -13.01 33.90
CA PHE A 652 -15.93 -12.40 33.35
C PHE A 652 -17.13 -13.22 33.83
N GLU A 653 -18.03 -12.60 34.60
CA GLU A 653 -19.17 -13.29 35.21
C GLU A 653 -20.33 -13.45 34.24
N LEU A 654 -20.85 -14.67 34.15
CA LEU A 654 -21.96 -15.07 33.29
C LEU A 654 -23.19 -15.42 34.16
N PRO A 655 -24.06 -14.44 34.48
CA PRO A 655 -25.22 -14.66 35.32
C PRO A 655 -26.32 -15.42 34.56
N ALA A 656 -26.54 -16.69 34.91
CA ALA A 656 -27.52 -17.56 34.27
C ALA A 656 -28.92 -16.91 34.22
N GLY A 657 -29.53 -16.88 33.03
CA GLY A 657 -30.85 -16.30 32.79
C GLY A 657 -30.88 -14.77 32.75
N LYS A 658 -29.73 -14.10 32.63
CA LYS A 658 -29.59 -12.63 32.55
C LYS A 658 -28.60 -12.23 31.46
N ALA A 659 -28.53 -10.94 31.17
CA ALA A 659 -27.49 -10.39 30.30
C ALA A 659 -26.13 -10.28 31.02
N ALA A 660 -25.06 -10.54 30.28
CA ALA A 660 -23.69 -10.21 30.61
C ALA A 660 -23.19 -9.12 29.65
N THR A 661 -22.87 -7.93 30.16
CA THR A 661 -22.43 -6.79 29.35
C THR A 661 -20.92 -6.87 29.08
N ALA A 662 -20.54 -6.95 27.81
CA ALA A 662 -19.16 -6.90 27.35
C ALA A 662 -18.77 -5.47 26.90
N GLU A 663 -17.47 -5.15 26.94
CA GLU A 663 -16.92 -3.92 26.33
C GLU A 663 -16.12 -4.24 25.05
N ILE A 664 -16.68 -3.87 23.89
CA ILE A 664 -16.07 -4.00 22.57
C ILE A 664 -15.60 -2.62 22.11
N ALA A 665 -14.32 -2.42 21.81
CA ALA A 665 -13.83 -1.11 21.41
C ALA A 665 -12.52 -1.11 20.61
N CYS A 666 -12.26 -0.04 19.85
CA CYS A 666 -11.07 0.01 19.01
C CYS A 666 -9.73 0.05 19.72
N ASN A 667 -9.74 0.45 20.99
CA ASN A 667 -8.55 0.60 21.79
C ASN A 667 -8.95 0.45 23.25
N LYS A 668 -8.07 -0.11 24.08
CA LYS A 668 -8.34 -0.26 25.51
C LYS A 668 -8.59 1.09 26.19
N GLY A 669 -8.04 2.17 25.66
CA GLY A 669 -8.32 3.55 26.08
C GLY A 669 -9.78 3.99 25.89
N ALA A 670 -10.53 3.34 25.00
CA ALA A 670 -11.95 3.59 24.78
C ALA A 670 -12.87 2.74 25.68
N THR A 671 -12.32 2.00 26.65
CA THR A 671 -13.07 1.13 27.58
C THR A 671 -12.94 1.59 29.02
N SER A 672 -13.68 0.99 29.96
CA SER A 672 -13.44 1.19 31.41
C SER A 672 -12.00 0.86 31.84
N PHE A 673 -11.26 0.14 31.01
CA PHE A 673 -9.91 -0.36 31.27
C PHE A 673 -8.78 0.56 30.78
N PHE A 674 -9.11 1.78 30.37
CA PHE A 674 -8.18 2.79 29.84
C PHE A 674 -6.94 3.03 30.72
N ALA A 675 -7.02 2.82 32.04
CA ALA A 675 -5.92 3.02 32.97
C ALA A 675 -4.72 2.10 32.74
N SER A 676 -4.90 0.97 32.04
CA SER A 676 -3.80 0.10 31.56
C SER A 676 -3.48 0.27 30.07
N SER A 677 -4.05 1.30 29.41
CA SER A 677 -3.73 1.67 28.03
C SER A 677 -2.61 2.70 27.98
N GLU A 678 -1.66 2.54 27.06
CA GLU A 678 -0.54 3.49 26.85
C GLU A 678 -1.03 4.90 26.47
N GLY A 679 -2.23 5.02 25.89
CA GLY A 679 -2.86 6.29 25.49
C GLY A 679 -3.78 6.95 26.54
N GLY A 680 -4.06 6.30 27.68
CA GLY A 680 -5.02 6.82 28.67
C GLY A 680 -6.49 6.78 28.22
N ASP A 681 -7.34 7.60 28.86
CA ASP A 681 -8.79 7.66 28.58
C ASP A 681 -9.08 8.44 27.30
N ILE A 682 -9.68 7.76 26.32
CA ILE A 682 -10.13 8.35 25.05
C ILE A 682 -11.64 8.21 24.84
N ARG A 683 -12.40 7.82 25.88
CA ARG A 683 -13.86 7.68 25.79
C ARG A 683 -14.55 9.02 25.56
N GLU A 684 -15.58 9.02 24.72
CA GLU A 684 -16.45 10.18 24.50
C GLU A 684 -17.41 10.37 25.68
N PRO A 685 -17.35 11.49 26.44
CA PRO A 685 -18.24 11.72 27.58
C PRO A 685 -19.73 11.77 27.22
N ASN A 686 -20.03 12.14 25.97
CA ASN A 686 -21.39 12.33 25.45
C ASN A 686 -21.90 11.11 24.66
N ASN A 687 -21.04 10.15 24.32
CA ASN A 687 -21.43 8.92 23.64
C ASN A 687 -20.68 7.70 24.26
N PRO A 688 -21.11 7.24 25.44
CA PRO A 688 -20.48 6.11 26.10
C PRO A 688 -20.62 4.79 25.31
N ASN A 689 -21.52 4.72 24.32
CA ASN A 689 -21.71 3.52 23.49
C ASN A 689 -20.81 3.49 22.26
N ASN A 690 -19.95 4.49 22.01
CA ASN A 690 -19.09 4.48 20.84
C ASN A 690 -18.01 3.38 20.96
N VAL A 691 -18.08 2.38 20.07
CA VAL A 691 -17.06 1.32 19.91
C VAL A 691 -15.71 1.92 19.51
N CYS A 692 -15.69 3.02 18.76
CA CYS A 692 -14.44 3.74 18.54
C CYS A 692 -14.62 5.25 18.52
N PRO A 693 -14.34 5.91 19.65
CA PRO A 693 -14.26 7.36 19.72
C PRO A 693 -13.47 7.95 18.55
N ASN A 694 -14.04 8.96 17.89
CA ASN A 694 -13.45 9.65 16.73
C ASN A 694 -13.27 8.81 15.44
N SER A 695 -13.99 7.70 15.26
CA SER A 695 -13.98 6.90 14.02
C SER A 695 -15.39 6.51 13.55
N GLU A 696 -15.63 6.57 12.24
CA GLU A 696 -16.88 6.11 11.60
C GLU A 696 -17.14 4.59 11.73
N SER A 697 -18.39 4.20 11.46
CA SER A 697 -18.89 2.83 11.56
C SER A 697 -18.18 1.83 10.66
N ILE A 698 -17.76 2.26 9.46
CA ILE A 698 -17.02 1.45 8.50
C ILE A 698 -15.80 0.76 9.11
N ALA A 699 -15.21 1.35 10.15
CA ALA A 699 -14.02 0.78 10.77
C ALA A 699 -14.33 -0.23 11.90
N TYR A 700 -15.59 -0.42 12.32
CA TYR A 700 -16.04 -1.70 12.91
C TYR A 700 -16.83 -2.51 11.86
N HIS A 701 -16.36 -2.43 10.61
CA HIS A 701 -16.70 -3.30 9.48
C HIS A 701 -18.20 -3.36 9.19
N THR A 702 -18.84 -2.17 9.14
CA THR A 702 -20.26 -2.05 8.83
C THR A 702 -20.64 -0.68 8.25
N HIS A 703 -21.52 -0.65 7.25
CA HIS A 703 -22.13 0.59 6.74
C HIS A 703 -23.24 1.15 7.64
N GLY A 704 -23.74 0.36 8.59
CA GLY A 704 -24.82 0.75 9.50
C GLY A 704 -25.44 -0.46 10.18
N ILE A 705 -26.35 -0.24 11.14
CA ILE A 705 -26.91 -1.34 11.96
C ILE A 705 -27.58 -2.48 11.15
N ASP A 706 -28.08 -2.19 9.96
CA ASP A 706 -28.70 -3.16 9.05
C ASP A 706 -27.69 -4.02 8.26
N ASP A 707 -26.39 -3.72 8.38
CA ASP A 707 -25.24 -4.37 7.72
C ASP A 707 -24.36 -5.08 8.77
N LEU A 708 -24.99 -5.66 9.79
CA LEU A 708 -24.36 -6.40 10.88
C LEU A 708 -24.68 -7.88 10.78
N GLU A 709 -23.65 -8.69 10.98
CA GLU A 709 -23.68 -10.15 10.80
C GLU A 709 -23.58 -10.93 12.12
N GLY A 710 -23.58 -10.19 13.23
CA GLY A 710 -23.54 -10.71 14.58
C GLY A 710 -22.17 -11.13 15.07
N CYS A 711 -22.07 -11.21 16.40
CA CYS A 711 -20.93 -11.78 17.11
C CYS A 711 -21.42 -12.69 18.22
N ALA A 712 -20.54 -13.52 18.78
CA ALA A 712 -20.93 -14.57 19.70
C ALA A 712 -19.92 -14.80 20.83
N LEU A 713 -20.43 -15.34 21.94
CA LEU A 713 -19.62 -15.88 23.03
C LEU A 713 -19.70 -17.41 23.04
N ALA A 714 -18.52 -18.04 23.06
CA ALA A 714 -18.37 -19.47 23.28
C ALA A 714 -17.84 -19.78 24.68
N ILE A 715 -18.14 -20.98 25.17
CA ILE A 715 -17.67 -21.51 26.46
C ILE A 715 -17.14 -22.94 26.31
N ALA A 716 -16.10 -23.27 27.08
CA ALA A 716 -15.59 -24.61 27.29
C ALA A 716 -15.50 -24.85 28.82
N TYR A 717 -16.10 -25.96 29.29
CA TYR A 717 -16.16 -26.32 30.72
C TYR A 717 -14.86 -26.98 31.21
N LYS A 718 -13.75 -26.25 31.08
CA LYS A 718 -12.40 -26.60 31.52
C LYS A 718 -11.80 -25.41 32.26
N ASP A 719 -10.97 -25.67 33.27
CA ASP A 719 -10.25 -24.64 34.03
C ASP A 719 -8.80 -24.43 33.55
N ASP A 720 -8.19 -25.46 32.96
CA ASP A 720 -6.91 -25.39 32.26
C ASP A 720 -7.10 -25.12 30.76
N VAL A 721 -6.65 -23.94 30.31
CA VAL A 721 -6.73 -23.50 28.90
C VAL A 721 -5.96 -24.41 27.95
N ASN A 722 -4.88 -25.07 28.41
CA ASN A 722 -4.08 -25.97 27.58
C ASN A 722 -4.81 -27.27 27.22
N GLN A 723 -5.90 -27.58 27.95
CA GLN A 723 -6.76 -28.73 27.68
C GLN A 723 -7.94 -28.38 26.75
N VAL A 724 -8.15 -27.10 26.43
CA VAL A 724 -9.19 -26.65 25.50
C VAL A 724 -8.72 -26.89 24.06
N GLN A 725 -9.61 -27.44 23.26
CA GLN A 725 -9.49 -27.65 21.82
C GLN A 725 -10.63 -26.92 21.10
N PRO A 726 -10.48 -26.61 19.80
CA PRO A 726 -11.52 -25.97 18.99
C PRO A 726 -12.90 -26.65 19.08
N GLU A 727 -12.92 -27.97 19.20
CA GLU A 727 -14.12 -28.79 19.25
C GLU A 727 -14.81 -28.82 20.63
N ASP A 728 -14.19 -28.27 21.68
CA ASP A 728 -14.81 -28.15 23.01
C ASP A 728 -15.70 -26.90 23.13
N PHE A 729 -15.43 -25.87 22.31
CA PHE A 729 -16.17 -24.62 22.40
C PHE A 729 -17.61 -24.81 21.92
N THR A 730 -18.55 -24.32 22.73
CA THR A 730 -19.97 -24.23 22.39
C THR A 730 -20.42 -22.78 22.46
N ILE A 731 -21.00 -22.28 21.37
CA ILE A 731 -21.63 -20.96 21.33
C ILE A 731 -22.87 -20.99 22.21
N PHE A 732 -22.89 -20.17 23.27
CA PHE A 732 -23.99 -20.12 24.25
C PHE A 732 -24.79 -18.82 24.20
N SER A 733 -24.22 -17.77 23.60
CA SER A 733 -24.87 -16.47 23.43
C SER A 733 -24.42 -15.81 22.14
N VAL A 734 -25.36 -15.15 21.46
CA VAL A 734 -25.19 -14.43 20.20
C VAL A 734 -25.80 -13.04 20.38
N ASN A 735 -25.23 -12.04 19.72
CA ASN A 735 -25.88 -10.75 19.53
C ASN A 735 -25.75 -10.39 18.04
N GLN A 736 -26.86 -10.42 17.30
CA GLN A 736 -26.88 -10.17 15.86
C GLN A 736 -26.59 -8.69 15.51
N THR A 737 -26.83 -7.76 16.44
CA THR A 737 -26.53 -6.31 16.29
C THR A 737 -25.10 -5.93 16.71
N CYS A 738 -24.18 -6.90 16.67
CA CYS A 738 -22.78 -6.72 17.02
C CYS A 738 -21.92 -6.65 15.74
N VAL A 739 -20.94 -5.75 15.60
CA VAL A 739 -20.38 -4.81 16.59
C VAL A 739 -20.91 -3.38 16.37
N TRP A 740 -21.96 -2.97 17.10
CA TRP A 740 -22.54 -1.61 17.00
C TRP A 740 -22.30 -0.74 18.25
N THR A 741 -22.46 -1.30 19.45
CA THR A 741 -22.35 -0.56 20.72
C THR A 741 -21.21 -1.09 21.57
N ARG A 742 -20.44 -0.19 22.19
CA ARG A 742 -19.32 -0.55 23.08
C ARG A 742 -19.77 -1.50 24.17
N PHE A 743 -20.84 -1.12 24.86
CA PHE A 743 -21.55 -2.04 25.73
C PHE A 743 -22.44 -2.94 24.86
N THR A 744 -22.04 -4.20 24.70
CA THR A 744 -22.83 -5.23 24.00
C THR A 744 -23.30 -6.26 25.03
N ASP A 745 -24.61 -6.44 25.15
CA ASP A 745 -25.21 -7.41 26.06
C ASP A 745 -25.32 -8.79 25.40
N PHE A 746 -24.85 -9.81 26.12
CA PHE A 746 -24.99 -11.22 25.76
C PHE A 746 -25.93 -11.91 26.73
N SER A 747 -27.05 -12.42 26.24
CA SER A 747 -28.03 -13.16 27.07
C SER A 747 -27.49 -14.54 27.43
N VAL A 748 -27.31 -14.83 28.72
CA VAL A 748 -26.83 -16.12 29.22
C VAL A 748 -28.03 -17.07 29.42
N PRO A 749 -28.03 -18.29 28.87
CA PRO A 749 -29.12 -19.25 29.07
C PRO A 749 -29.38 -19.54 30.56
N ALA A 750 -30.65 -19.69 30.95
CA ALA A 750 -31.03 -19.93 32.34
C ALA A 750 -30.56 -21.30 32.87
N ALA A 751 -30.39 -22.28 31.98
CA ALA A 751 -29.98 -23.63 32.31
C ALA A 751 -28.44 -23.87 32.30
N MET A 752 -27.62 -22.81 32.15
CA MET A 752 -26.16 -22.92 32.21
C MET A 752 -25.70 -23.59 33.52
N PRO A 753 -25.01 -24.74 33.48
CA PRO A 753 -24.49 -25.41 34.68
C PRO A 753 -23.33 -24.61 35.32
N PRO A 754 -22.97 -24.87 36.58
CA PRO A 754 -21.84 -24.22 37.23
C PRO A 754 -20.51 -24.65 36.59
N CYS A 755 -19.55 -23.73 36.54
CA CYS A 755 -18.18 -24.02 36.09
C CYS A 755 -17.42 -24.95 37.06
N PRO A 756 -16.34 -25.61 36.59
CA PRO A 756 -15.35 -26.23 37.46
C PRO A 756 -14.78 -25.26 38.51
N ALA A 757 -14.11 -25.79 39.54
CA ALA A 757 -13.61 -24.99 40.66
C ALA A 757 -12.58 -23.91 40.27
N GLY A 758 -11.84 -24.09 39.16
CA GLY A 758 -10.94 -23.08 38.59
C GLY A 758 -11.60 -22.09 37.61
N GLY A 759 -12.92 -22.17 37.44
CA GLY A 759 -13.72 -21.45 36.44
C GLY A 759 -13.82 -22.19 35.11
N CYS A 760 -14.36 -21.51 34.10
CA CYS A 760 -14.41 -21.95 32.71
C CYS A 760 -13.50 -21.09 31.82
N ILE A 761 -13.26 -21.56 30.59
CA ILE A 761 -12.67 -20.74 29.53
C ILE A 761 -13.75 -20.33 28.52
N CYS A 762 -13.78 -19.05 28.18
CA CYS A 762 -14.66 -18.49 27.16
C CYS A 762 -13.85 -17.82 26.04
N SER A 763 -14.52 -17.52 24.93
CA SER A 763 -13.94 -16.68 23.88
C SER A 763 -15.03 -15.88 23.17
N PHE A 764 -14.69 -14.64 22.83
CA PHE A 764 -15.44 -13.78 21.92
C PHE A 764 -15.07 -14.15 20.47
N PHE A 765 -16.06 -14.20 19.58
CA PHE A 765 -15.89 -14.42 18.16
C PHE A 765 -16.71 -13.43 17.34
N TRP A 766 -16.14 -12.93 16.24
CA TRP A 766 -16.82 -12.04 15.31
C TRP A 766 -16.30 -12.21 13.88
N ILE A 767 -17.23 -12.23 12.93
CA ILE A 767 -17.00 -12.16 11.47
C ILE A 767 -18.01 -11.12 10.96
N HIS A 768 -17.57 -10.22 10.08
CA HIS A 768 -18.35 -9.06 9.67
C HIS A 768 -19.05 -9.26 8.31
N SER A 769 -19.79 -8.24 7.87
CA SER A 769 -20.39 -8.20 6.53
C SER A 769 -19.31 -8.06 5.45
N PRO A 770 -19.39 -8.82 4.33
CA PRO A 770 -18.43 -8.70 3.22
C PRO A 770 -18.59 -7.39 2.44
N LYS A 771 -19.60 -6.57 2.79
CA LYS A 771 -19.84 -5.25 2.17
C LYS A 771 -18.90 -4.18 2.72
N ALA A 772 -18.25 -4.42 3.86
CA ALA A 772 -17.68 -3.37 4.71
C ALA A 772 -16.26 -3.69 5.24
N GLY A 773 -15.34 -4.11 4.37
CA GLY A 773 -13.95 -4.36 4.76
C GLY A 773 -13.21 -5.23 3.74
N GLY A 774 -12.04 -5.74 4.13
CA GLY A 774 -11.56 -7.02 3.61
C GLY A 774 -11.93 -8.10 4.62
N GLU A 775 -12.15 -9.33 4.17
CA GLU A 775 -12.63 -10.40 5.06
C GLU A 775 -11.64 -10.76 6.17
N GLU A 776 -12.14 -10.76 7.40
CA GLU A 776 -11.36 -10.91 8.62
C GLU A 776 -12.15 -11.72 9.67
N ASN A 777 -11.44 -12.54 10.45
CA ASN A 777 -12.00 -13.31 11.57
C ASN A 777 -11.41 -12.80 12.88
N TYR A 778 -12.22 -12.68 13.93
CA TYR A 778 -11.79 -12.14 15.22
C TYR A 778 -12.04 -13.17 16.33
N MET A 779 -11.02 -13.43 17.16
CA MET A 779 -11.10 -14.28 18.35
C MET A 779 -10.39 -13.61 19.53
N ASN A 780 -11.04 -13.49 20.69
CA ASN A 780 -10.38 -13.11 21.93
C ASN A 780 -10.80 -14.03 23.08
N GLY A 781 -9.87 -14.84 23.58
CA GLY A 781 -10.10 -15.75 24.71
C GLY A 781 -10.07 -15.03 26.07
N PHE A 782 -10.90 -15.46 27.02
CA PHE A 782 -10.94 -14.93 28.38
C PHE A 782 -11.45 -15.93 29.42
N ARG A 783 -11.02 -15.78 30.68
CA ARG A 783 -11.53 -16.58 31.80
C ARG A 783 -12.91 -16.09 32.21
N CYS A 784 -13.82 -17.04 32.41
CA CYS A 784 -15.21 -16.77 32.72
C CYS A 784 -15.74 -17.70 33.81
N ASN A 785 -16.86 -17.33 34.42
CA ASN A 785 -17.50 -18.12 35.47
C ASN A 785 -19.02 -17.99 35.39
N VAL A 786 -19.76 -19.08 35.60
CA VAL A 786 -21.24 -19.06 35.59
C VAL A 786 -21.76 -18.81 37.00
N THR A 787 -22.51 -17.72 37.17
CA THR A 787 -23.14 -17.34 38.45
C THR A 787 -24.65 -17.50 38.41
N GLY A 788 -25.25 -17.75 39.57
CA GLY A 788 -26.71 -17.92 39.68
C GLY A 788 -27.27 -19.18 39.01
N SER A 789 -26.42 -20.14 38.64
CA SER A 789 -26.84 -21.40 38.02
C SER A 789 -27.86 -22.16 38.89
N THR A 790 -28.93 -22.61 38.25
CA THR A 790 -29.98 -23.46 38.85
C THR A 790 -30.07 -24.84 38.20
N SER A 791 -29.07 -25.21 37.40
CA SER A 791 -29.04 -26.43 36.57
C SER A 791 -27.73 -27.18 36.79
N THR A 792 -27.75 -28.49 36.62
CA THR A 792 -26.54 -29.34 36.55
C THR A 792 -26.49 -30.15 35.26
N VAL A 793 -27.36 -29.84 34.29
CA VAL A 793 -27.37 -30.52 32.99
C VAL A 793 -26.19 -29.98 32.17
N PRO A 794 -25.27 -30.84 31.68
CA PRO A 794 -24.14 -30.40 30.88
C PRO A 794 -24.59 -29.90 29.49
N LEU A 795 -23.71 -29.16 28.84
CA LEU A 795 -23.87 -28.83 27.42
C LEU A 795 -23.65 -30.10 26.59
N ALA A 796 -24.47 -30.28 25.56
CA ALA A 796 -24.27 -31.32 24.56
C ALA A 796 -22.98 -31.06 23.77
N LYS A 797 -22.37 -32.11 23.21
CA LYS A 797 -21.20 -31.99 22.35
C LYS A 797 -21.52 -31.12 21.12
N SER A 798 -20.78 -30.04 20.93
CA SER A 798 -21.01 -29.11 19.83
C SER A 798 -20.64 -29.69 18.47
N GLN A 799 -21.39 -29.27 17.45
CA GLN A 799 -21.18 -29.64 16.04
C GLN A 799 -20.90 -28.40 15.19
N VAL A 800 -20.31 -28.59 14.01
CA VAL A 800 -20.09 -27.50 13.05
C VAL A 800 -21.44 -26.93 12.59
N ALA A 801 -21.60 -25.60 12.61
CA ALA A 801 -22.81 -24.94 12.14
C ALA A 801 -22.88 -24.97 10.60
N ARG A 802 -24.01 -25.41 10.05
CA ARG A 802 -24.23 -25.55 8.61
C ARG A 802 -25.11 -24.41 8.07
N ARG A 803 -24.76 -23.90 6.88
CA ARG A 803 -25.49 -22.83 6.19
C ARG A 803 -26.88 -23.29 5.74
N CYS A 804 -27.89 -23.01 6.55
CA CYS A 804 -29.23 -23.54 6.38
C CYS A 804 -30.31 -22.48 6.13
N GLY A 805 -30.18 -21.27 6.70
CA GLY A 805 -31.07 -20.15 6.40
C GLY A 805 -30.92 -19.65 4.95
N SER A 806 -31.87 -18.81 4.54
CA SER A 806 -31.90 -18.13 3.25
C SER A 806 -30.76 -17.13 3.11
N ASP A 807 -30.30 -16.96 1.87
CA ASP A 807 -29.26 -16.03 1.49
C ASP A 807 -29.55 -15.53 0.06
N PRO A 808 -30.44 -14.53 -0.09
CA PRO A 808 -30.85 -14.04 -1.41
C PRO A 808 -29.70 -13.46 -2.22
N GLU A 809 -28.69 -12.89 -1.55
CA GLU A 809 -27.50 -12.30 -2.19
C GLU A 809 -26.64 -13.38 -2.85
N ASN A 810 -26.57 -14.57 -2.27
CA ASN A 810 -25.93 -15.76 -2.85
C ASN A 810 -26.94 -16.68 -3.57
N GLY A 811 -28.09 -16.17 -4.01
CA GLY A 811 -29.08 -16.87 -4.82
C GLY A 811 -29.95 -17.91 -4.09
N LYS A 812 -29.76 -18.10 -2.78
CA LYS A 812 -30.51 -19.06 -1.97
C LYS A 812 -31.76 -18.41 -1.38
N LEU A 813 -32.82 -18.33 -2.19
CA LEU A 813 -34.04 -17.58 -1.86
C LEU A 813 -34.90 -18.14 -0.70
N GLN A 814 -34.61 -19.32 -0.17
CA GLN A 814 -35.40 -20.00 0.87
C GLN A 814 -34.50 -20.73 1.86
N ASP A 815 -34.98 -20.87 3.10
CA ASP A 815 -34.34 -21.68 4.12
C ASP A 815 -34.39 -23.17 3.71
N VAL A 816 -33.42 -23.95 4.21
CA VAL A 816 -33.34 -25.40 4.06
C VAL A 816 -33.23 -26.00 5.47
N PRO A 817 -34.34 -26.15 6.21
CA PRO A 817 -34.31 -26.57 7.61
C PRO A 817 -33.65 -27.94 7.84
N GLY A 818 -33.77 -28.85 6.88
CA GLY A 818 -33.10 -30.16 6.87
C GLY A 818 -31.59 -30.13 6.62
N ASN A 819 -30.99 -28.94 6.48
CA ASN A 819 -29.54 -28.72 6.47
C ASN A 819 -29.05 -27.94 7.70
N CYS A 820 -29.93 -27.57 8.65
CA CYS A 820 -29.52 -26.84 9.86
C CYS A 820 -28.83 -27.75 10.87
N THR A 821 -27.81 -27.22 11.54
CA THR A 821 -27.29 -27.79 12.79
C THR A 821 -28.17 -27.31 13.94
N TYR A 822 -28.89 -28.22 14.60
CA TYR A 822 -29.67 -27.94 15.81
C TYR A 822 -28.87 -28.32 17.07
N GLY A 823 -29.17 -27.67 18.19
CA GLY A 823 -28.45 -27.85 19.45
C GLY A 823 -27.11 -27.11 19.49
N ALA A 824 -26.17 -27.68 20.26
CA ALA A 824 -24.85 -27.13 20.51
C ALA A 824 -24.05 -26.95 19.21
N LYS A 825 -23.60 -25.72 18.96
CA LYS A 825 -22.83 -25.34 17.76
C LYS A 825 -21.45 -24.81 18.13
N GLN A 826 -20.46 -25.16 17.31
CA GLN A 826 -19.08 -24.65 17.41
C GLN A 826 -18.99 -23.21 16.89
N PRO A 827 -17.96 -22.44 17.29
CA PRO A 827 -17.57 -21.20 16.61
C PRO A 827 -17.12 -21.46 15.16
N PHE A 828 -17.03 -20.39 14.37
CA PHE A 828 -16.45 -20.43 13.03
C PHE A 828 -14.93 -20.26 13.08
N TYR A 829 -14.23 -21.33 12.77
CA TYR A 829 -12.80 -21.31 12.47
C TYR A 829 -12.69 -21.24 10.95
N TRP A 830 -12.46 -20.02 10.47
CA TRP A 830 -12.57 -19.63 9.07
C TRP A 830 -11.40 -18.75 8.66
N LEU A 831 -10.99 -18.86 7.39
CA LEU A 831 -9.96 -18.04 6.74
C LEU A 831 -8.55 -18.12 7.39
N GLN A 832 -8.24 -19.23 8.06
CA GLN A 832 -6.92 -19.52 8.64
C GLN A 832 -6.11 -20.50 7.77
N ALA A 833 -4.80 -20.63 8.02
CA ALA A 833 -3.97 -21.63 7.32
C ALA A 833 -4.19 -23.07 7.85
N GLU A 834 -4.60 -23.20 9.12
CA GLU A 834 -4.76 -24.50 9.79
C GLU A 834 -6.03 -24.59 10.65
N ARG A 835 -6.61 -25.80 10.74
CA ARG A 835 -7.75 -26.15 11.61
C ARG A 835 -9.03 -25.29 11.45
N ASN A 836 -9.32 -24.84 10.23
CA ASN A 836 -10.67 -24.35 9.90
C ASN A 836 -11.71 -25.48 10.08
N ASN A 837 -12.92 -25.13 10.50
CA ASN A 837 -14.08 -26.04 10.49
C ASN A 837 -15.15 -25.65 9.45
N VAL A 838 -15.00 -24.47 8.84
CA VAL A 838 -15.86 -23.92 7.78
C VAL A 838 -14.98 -23.32 6.66
N PHE A 839 -15.45 -23.37 5.42
CA PHE A 839 -14.63 -23.26 4.20
C PHE A 839 -15.25 -22.38 3.10
N GLU A 840 -16.17 -21.50 3.49
CA GLU A 840 -16.84 -20.57 2.61
C GLU A 840 -15.85 -19.57 1.98
N GLY A 841 -16.16 -19.10 0.77
CA GLY A 841 -15.34 -18.10 0.08
C GLY A 841 -15.52 -16.69 0.66
N GLU A 842 -14.52 -15.84 0.43
CA GLU A 842 -14.47 -14.47 0.99
C GLU A 842 -15.70 -13.62 0.68
N HIS A 843 -16.33 -13.74 -0.49
CA HIS A 843 -17.54 -12.97 -0.81
C HIS A 843 -18.84 -13.53 -0.19
N SER A 844 -18.72 -14.49 0.72
CA SER A 844 -19.83 -15.23 1.32
C SER A 844 -19.46 -15.80 2.71
N PRO A 845 -18.97 -14.97 3.65
CA PRO A 845 -18.44 -15.43 4.94
C PRO A 845 -19.48 -16.20 5.77
N PRO A 846 -19.03 -17.08 6.68
CA PRO A 846 -19.89 -17.67 7.70
C PRO A 846 -20.17 -16.64 8.80
N VAL A 847 -21.42 -16.55 9.26
CA VAL A 847 -21.91 -15.44 10.09
C VAL A 847 -22.77 -15.89 11.26
N TYR A 848 -22.75 -15.13 12.35
CA TYR A 848 -23.42 -15.46 13.62
C TYR A 848 -24.88 -15.00 13.63
N ASN A 849 -25.65 -15.42 12.63
CA ASN A 849 -27.09 -15.17 12.54
C ASN A 849 -27.88 -16.37 11.99
N ASP A 850 -29.14 -16.13 11.68
CA ASP A 850 -30.12 -17.13 11.24
C ASP A 850 -29.66 -17.95 10.00
N ARG A 851 -28.75 -17.42 9.17
CA ARG A 851 -28.16 -18.16 8.04
C ARG A 851 -27.50 -19.48 8.46
N TYR A 852 -27.00 -19.55 9.70
CA TYR A 852 -26.36 -20.71 10.30
C TYR A 852 -27.09 -21.24 11.55
N ASN A 853 -28.38 -20.90 11.70
CA ASN A 853 -29.21 -21.27 12.85
C ASN A 853 -28.68 -20.73 14.19
N PHE A 854 -28.03 -19.56 14.17
CA PHE A 854 -27.62 -18.79 15.35
C PHE A 854 -28.65 -17.71 15.66
N LEU A 855 -29.68 -18.07 16.43
CA LEU A 855 -30.73 -17.17 16.85
C LEU A 855 -30.17 -16.04 17.72
N ASP A 856 -30.75 -14.84 17.65
CA ASP A 856 -30.32 -13.72 18.50
C ASP A 856 -30.53 -14.01 20.00
N GLY A 857 -29.56 -13.65 20.83
CA GLY A 857 -29.57 -13.87 22.27
C GLY A 857 -29.09 -15.25 22.73
N ALA A 858 -29.76 -15.80 23.76
CA ALA A 858 -29.32 -17.00 24.46
C ALA A 858 -29.59 -18.28 23.65
N GLN A 859 -28.55 -19.09 23.44
CA GLN A 859 -28.68 -20.40 22.77
C GLN A 859 -29.21 -21.42 23.78
N ASN A 860 -30.54 -21.57 23.85
CA ASN A 860 -31.19 -22.36 24.91
C ASN A 860 -31.29 -23.87 24.61
N ASP A 861 -30.97 -24.32 23.40
CA ASP A 861 -31.11 -25.71 22.94
C ASP A 861 -29.82 -26.53 23.03
N ILE A 862 -28.77 -25.97 23.63
CA ILE A 862 -27.40 -26.51 23.66
C ILE A 862 -27.15 -27.60 24.73
N PHE A 863 -28.17 -28.02 25.47
CA PHE A 863 -28.05 -28.90 26.63
C PHE A 863 -28.28 -30.38 26.29
N GLU A 864 -27.61 -31.29 27.02
CA GLU A 864 -27.87 -32.73 26.88
C GLU A 864 -29.35 -33.05 27.21
N GLY A 865 -29.99 -33.82 26.33
CA GLY A 865 -31.41 -34.19 26.49
C GLY A 865 -32.42 -33.07 26.19
N PHE A 866 -32.01 -31.95 25.59
CA PHE A 866 -32.97 -30.92 25.14
C PHE A 866 -33.86 -31.41 23.99
N TYR A 867 -33.29 -32.17 23.04
CA TYR A 867 -34.01 -32.85 21.96
C TYR A 867 -34.08 -34.35 22.22
N ASP A 868 -35.26 -34.97 22.04
CA ASP A 868 -35.41 -36.43 22.05
C ASP A 868 -34.63 -37.10 20.90
N SER A 869 -34.48 -36.40 19.77
CA SER A 869 -33.62 -36.75 18.65
C SER A 869 -33.32 -35.51 17.81
N ILE A 870 -32.11 -35.44 17.24
CA ILE A 870 -31.71 -34.40 16.28
C ILE A 870 -31.80 -35.03 14.87
N PRO A 871 -32.43 -34.39 13.88
CA PRO A 871 -32.54 -34.93 12.53
C PRO A 871 -31.18 -34.95 11.83
N ASP A 872 -30.85 -36.05 11.14
CA ASP A 872 -29.66 -36.14 10.28
C ASP A 872 -29.78 -35.15 9.10
N PRO A 873 -28.67 -34.48 8.70
CA PRO A 873 -28.66 -33.67 7.49
C PRO A 873 -28.89 -34.55 6.24
N ALA A 874 -29.67 -34.03 5.28
CA ALA A 874 -30.09 -34.80 4.11
C ALA A 874 -28.90 -35.40 3.30
N PRO A 875 -28.99 -36.67 2.85
CA PRO A 875 -27.85 -37.38 2.26
C PRO A 875 -27.40 -36.86 0.88
N ASN A 876 -26.08 -36.75 0.71
CA ASN A 876 -25.40 -36.09 -0.42
C ASN A 876 -25.75 -36.68 -1.80
N ALA A 877 -26.25 -35.83 -2.70
CA ALA A 877 -26.51 -36.13 -4.10
C ALA A 877 -25.19 -36.32 -4.90
N PRO A 878 -25.14 -37.24 -5.89
CA PRO A 878 -24.03 -37.31 -6.85
C PRO A 878 -23.99 -36.13 -7.82
N LEU A 879 -22.81 -35.86 -8.39
CA LEU A 879 -22.56 -34.61 -9.12
C LEU A 879 -21.74 -34.78 -10.43
N PRO A 880 -22.40 -34.87 -11.60
CA PRO A 880 -21.76 -34.79 -12.90
C PRO A 880 -21.55 -33.34 -13.34
N VAL A 881 -20.33 -33.03 -13.79
CA VAL A 881 -19.92 -31.74 -14.36
C VAL A 881 -19.74 -31.89 -15.87
N GLY A 882 -20.55 -31.18 -16.66
CA GLY A 882 -20.55 -31.23 -18.13
C GLY A 882 -19.77 -30.07 -18.77
N LEU A 883 -18.55 -30.34 -19.23
CA LEU A 883 -17.61 -29.39 -19.85
C LEU A 883 -17.89 -29.21 -21.34
N GLY A 884 -18.70 -28.20 -21.68
CA GLY A 884 -18.96 -27.75 -23.05
C GLY A 884 -18.45 -26.33 -23.30
N GLN A 885 -18.19 -25.98 -24.56
CA GLN A 885 -17.81 -24.60 -24.91
C GLN A 885 -18.96 -23.60 -24.74
N VAL A 886 -20.22 -24.02 -24.86
CA VAL A 886 -21.42 -23.17 -24.64
C VAL A 886 -22.47 -23.94 -23.85
N ASN A 887 -22.82 -23.42 -22.66
CA ASN A 887 -23.67 -24.10 -21.68
C ASN A 887 -25.08 -24.42 -22.21
N ALA A 888 -25.74 -23.49 -22.91
CA ALA A 888 -27.13 -23.66 -23.37
C ALA A 888 -27.30 -24.84 -24.34
N THR A 889 -26.33 -25.05 -25.23
CA THR A 889 -26.33 -26.17 -26.20
C THR A 889 -26.15 -27.52 -25.48
N TRP A 890 -25.31 -27.52 -24.45
CA TRP A 890 -24.90 -28.69 -23.68
C TRP A 890 -25.97 -29.14 -22.68
N GLN A 891 -26.47 -28.19 -21.89
CA GLN A 891 -27.54 -28.41 -20.93
C GLN A 891 -28.77 -28.99 -21.63
N MET A 892 -29.17 -28.48 -22.79
CA MET A 892 -30.38 -28.95 -23.49
C MET A 892 -30.26 -30.39 -24.02
N ALA A 893 -29.07 -30.81 -24.48
CA ALA A 893 -28.85 -32.18 -24.95
C ALA A 893 -28.80 -33.19 -23.78
N PHE A 894 -28.00 -32.90 -22.75
CA PHE A 894 -27.73 -33.84 -21.67
C PHE A 894 -28.80 -33.87 -20.59
N SER A 895 -29.37 -32.72 -20.18
CA SER A 895 -30.45 -32.73 -19.16
C SER A 895 -31.71 -33.43 -19.66
N LYS A 896 -32.06 -33.26 -20.94
CA LYS A 896 -33.24 -33.92 -21.54
C LYS A 896 -33.07 -35.43 -21.64
N ALA A 897 -31.85 -35.91 -21.90
CA ALA A 897 -31.57 -37.33 -22.09
C ALA A 897 -31.27 -38.06 -20.77
N LEU A 898 -30.47 -37.48 -19.86
CA LEU A 898 -29.94 -38.18 -18.68
C LEU A 898 -30.69 -37.88 -17.38
N THR A 899 -31.15 -36.64 -17.16
CA THR A 899 -31.85 -36.28 -15.89
C THR A 899 -33.08 -37.18 -15.57
N PRO A 900 -33.88 -37.67 -16.54
CA PRO A 900 -34.97 -38.61 -16.25
C PRO A 900 -34.52 -39.95 -15.61
N TYR A 901 -33.29 -40.39 -15.87
CA TYR A 901 -32.72 -41.61 -15.28
C TYR A 901 -32.04 -41.37 -13.93
N PHE A 902 -31.76 -40.11 -13.59
CA PHE A 902 -30.96 -39.70 -12.43
C PHE A 902 -31.61 -38.51 -11.69
N PRO A 903 -32.77 -38.70 -11.04
CA PRO A 903 -33.54 -37.60 -10.43
C PRO A 903 -32.90 -37.01 -9.16
N ASN A 904 -32.03 -37.77 -8.48
CA ASN A 904 -31.34 -37.36 -7.24
C ASN A 904 -29.89 -36.90 -7.51
N VAL A 905 -29.59 -36.46 -8.73
CA VAL A 905 -28.24 -36.12 -9.20
C VAL A 905 -28.22 -34.66 -9.64
N GLN A 906 -27.27 -33.89 -9.11
CA GLN A 906 -27.13 -32.47 -9.40
C GLN A 906 -26.18 -32.28 -10.58
N TRP A 907 -26.64 -31.61 -11.63
CA TRP A 907 -25.87 -31.42 -12.88
C TRP A 907 -25.31 -30.00 -12.97
N ILE A 908 -23.99 -29.86 -13.13
CA ILE A 908 -23.34 -28.55 -13.33
C ILE A 908 -22.78 -28.46 -14.76
N PHE A 909 -23.06 -27.34 -15.44
CA PHE A 909 -22.56 -27.07 -16.80
C PHE A 909 -21.77 -25.76 -16.82
N PRO A 910 -20.47 -25.78 -16.44
CA PRO A 910 -19.66 -24.57 -16.43
C PRO A 910 -19.44 -24.04 -17.85
N GLN A 911 -19.38 -22.72 -17.96
CA GLN A 911 -19.25 -22.01 -19.24
C GLN A 911 -17.78 -21.69 -19.51
N ALA A 912 -17.25 -22.15 -20.63
CA ALA A 912 -15.91 -21.76 -21.09
C ALA A 912 -15.81 -20.24 -21.29
N SER A 913 -14.70 -19.62 -20.88
CA SER A 913 -14.48 -18.18 -21.02
C SER A 913 -14.22 -17.77 -22.48
N GLU A 914 -14.44 -16.50 -22.81
CA GLU A 914 -14.08 -15.98 -24.14
C GLU A 914 -12.56 -15.83 -24.27
N LYS A 915 -11.95 -16.75 -25.03
CA LYS A 915 -10.53 -16.70 -25.37
C LYS A 915 -10.36 -16.42 -26.85
N ARG A 916 -9.20 -15.87 -27.24
CA ARG A 916 -8.84 -15.76 -28.66
C ARG A 916 -8.53 -17.17 -29.17
N VAL A 917 -9.15 -17.56 -30.28
CA VAL A 917 -8.89 -18.84 -30.93
C VAL A 917 -8.09 -18.60 -32.20
N SER A 918 -6.83 -19.02 -32.20
CA SER A 918 -5.85 -18.79 -33.26
C SER A 918 -6.26 -19.42 -34.60
N MET A 919 -6.82 -20.64 -34.59
CA MET A 919 -7.42 -21.27 -35.78
C MET A 919 -8.52 -20.41 -36.41
N ASN A 920 -9.23 -19.65 -35.58
CA ASN A 920 -10.30 -18.74 -35.97
C ASN A 920 -9.79 -17.30 -36.16
N GLN A 921 -8.57 -17.12 -36.66
CA GLN A 921 -7.93 -15.81 -36.92
C GLN A 921 -7.80 -14.94 -35.66
N GLY A 922 -7.72 -15.54 -34.47
CA GLY A 922 -7.64 -14.83 -33.20
C GLY A 922 -8.94 -14.15 -32.76
N MET A 923 -10.08 -14.52 -33.37
CA MET A 923 -11.42 -14.11 -32.91
C MET A 923 -11.68 -14.60 -31.49
N LEU A 924 -12.35 -13.77 -30.68
CA LEU A 924 -12.86 -14.18 -29.37
C LEU A 924 -14.00 -15.18 -29.54
N ARG A 925 -13.91 -16.32 -28.86
CA ARG A 925 -14.92 -17.38 -28.82
C ARG A 925 -14.88 -18.05 -27.44
N PRO A 926 -16.02 -18.56 -26.94
CA PRO A 926 -16.02 -19.46 -25.79
C PRO A 926 -15.13 -20.68 -26.04
N SER A 927 -14.04 -20.81 -25.28
CA SER A 927 -13.01 -21.83 -25.48
C SER A 927 -12.26 -22.10 -24.18
N TRP A 928 -11.96 -23.36 -23.87
CA TRP A 928 -11.22 -23.72 -22.65
C TRP A 928 -9.73 -23.33 -22.75
N PHE A 929 -9.15 -23.37 -23.94
CA PHE A 929 -7.78 -22.94 -24.22
C PHE A 929 -7.66 -22.52 -25.70
N ASP A 930 -6.52 -21.96 -26.12
CA ASP A 930 -6.30 -21.67 -27.54
C ASP A 930 -6.15 -22.97 -28.36
N ILE A 931 -6.67 -22.96 -29.58
CA ILE A 931 -6.50 -24.01 -30.59
C ILE A 931 -5.96 -23.32 -31.84
N TRP A 932 -4.75 -23.71 -32.26
CA TRP A 932 -4.11 -23.19 -33.48
C TRP A 932 -4.61 -23.89 -34.76
N GLN A 933 -4.88 -25.20 -34.68
CA GLN A 933 -5.44 -25.98 -35.79
C GLN A 933 -6.16 -27.25 -35.30
N LEU A 934 -7.04 -27.79 -36.16
CA LEU A 934 -7.64 -29.11 -36.03
C LEU A 934 -7.36 -29.94 -37.31
N PRO A 935 -6.89 -31.20 -37.20
CA PRO A 935 -6.53 -31.90 -35.96
C PRO A 935 -5.36 -31.26 -35.20
N PRO A 936 -5.36 -31.35 -33.85
CA PRO A 936 -4.39 -30.64 -33.02
C PRO A 936 -2.97 -31.18 -33.23
N HIS A 937 -1.99 -30.30 -33.39
CA HIS A 937 -0.60 -30.73 -33.60
C HIS A 937 0.00 -31.31 -32.29
N PRO A 938 0.79 -32.40 -32.33
CA PRO A 938 1.34 -33.00 -31.10
C PRO A 938 2.26 -32.10 -30.27
N GLU A 939 2.83 -31.05 -30.87
CA GLU A 939 3.73 -30.08 -30.23
C GLU A 939 3.07 -28.71 -29.99
N GLU A 940 1.82 -28.50 -30.42
CA GLU A 940 1.06 -27.29 -30.10
C GLU A 940 0.42 -27.41 -28.71
N TYR A 941 0.61 -26.38 -27.87
CA TYR A 941 0.29 -26.48 -26.46
C TYR A 941 0.11 -25.10 -25.82
N ASP A 942 -1.14 -24.75 -25.48
CA ASP A 942 -1.46 -23.56 -24.71
C ASP A 942 -1.27 -23.84 -23.22
N GLU A 943 -0.01 -23.94 -22.79
CA GLU A 943 0.35 -24.21 -21.40
C GLU A 943 -0.39 -23.30 -20.42
N ARG A 944 -0.52 -22.02 -20.77
CA ARG A 944 -1.18 -21.02 -19.96
C ARG A 944 -2.70 -21.26 -19.90
N GLY A 945 -3.39 -21.28 -21.04
CA GLY A 945 -4.84 -21.41 -21.07
C GLY A 945 -5.33 -22.78 -20.58
N ILE A 946 -4.55 -23.85 -20.77
CA ILE A 946 -4.80 -25.17 -20.19
C ILE A 946 -4.68 -25.09 -18.67
N THR A 947 -3.61 -24.48 -18.13
CA THR A 947 -3.43 -24.34 -16.66
C THR A 947 -4.55 -23.51 -16.03
N GLU A 948 -4.92 -22.38 -16.64
CA GLU A 948 -6.05 -21.53 -16.21
C GLU A 948 -7.36 -22.33 -16.15
N SER A 949 -7.66 -23.15 -17.17
CA SER A 949 -8.89 -23.94 -17.19
C SER A 949 -8.86 -25.20 -16.33
N VAL A 950 -7.69 -25.80 -16.08
CA VAL A 950 -7.54 -26.89 -15.10
C VAL A 950 -7.83 -26.38 -13.69
N SER A 951 -7.29 -25.21 -13.32
CA SER A 951 -7.58 -24.56 -12.03
C SER A 951 -9.08 -24.33 -11.85
N ALA A 952 -9.74 -23.73 -12.84
CA ALA A 952 -11.18 -23.41 -12.77
C ALA A 952 -12.09 -24.64 -12.56
N ILE A 953 -11.66 -25.84 -12.98
CA ILE A 953 -12.41 -27.08 -12.76
C ILE A 953 -12.03 -27.75 -11.43
N GLU A 954 -10.78 -27.64 -10.97
CA GLU A 954 -10.39 -28.03 -9.61
C GLU A 954 -11.11 -27.19 -8.54
N ASP A 955 -11.16 -25.86 -8.72
CA ASP A 955 -11.89 -24.95 -7.83
C ASP A 955 -13.39 -25.32 -7.75
N LEU A 956 -13.97 -25.73 -8.89
CA LEU A 956 -15.33 -26.25 -8.93
C LEU A 956 -15.46 -27.58 -8.18
N ILE A 957 -14.56 -28.56 -8.39
CA ILE A 957 -14.56 -29.84 -7.64
C ILE A 957 -14.48 -29.57 -6.14
N LEU A 958 -13.51 -28.76 -5.71
CA LEU A 958 -13.31 -28.39 -4.31
C LEU A 958 -14.55 -27.71 -3.72
N SER A 959 -15.20 -26.79 -4.44
CA SER A 959 -16.44 -26.14 -3.96
C SER A 959 -17.54 -27.14 -3.60
N GLN A 960 -17.62 -28.27 -4.30
CA GLN A 960 -18.67 -29.27 -4.09
C GLN A 960 -18.29 -30.25 -2.98
N ILE A 961 -17.00 -30.54 -2.83
CA ILE A 961 -16.45 -31.22 -1.66
C ILE A 961 -16.73 -30.41 -0.38
N HIS A 962 -16.56 -29.08 -0.42
CA HIS A 962 -16.90 -28.19 0.70
C HIS A 962 -18.41 -28.14 1.00
N LEU A 963 -19.28 -28.35 0.01
CA LEU A 963 -20.73 -28.55 0.24
C LEU A 963 -21.08 -29.93 0.83
N GLY A 964 -20.09 -30.81 1.00
CA GLY A 964 -20.22 -32.14 1.59
C GLY A 964 -20.30 -33.28 0.59
N VAL A 965 -20.16 -33.03 -0.72
CA VAL A 965 -20.17 -34.08 -1.75
C VAL A 965 -18.88 -34.91 -1.67
N ASP A 966 -19.00 -36.22 -1.46
CA ASP A 966 -17.86 -37.14 -1.50
C ASP A 966 -17.18 -37.05 -2.89
N PRO A 967 -15.86 -36.84 -3.00
CA PRO A 967 -15.16 -36.76 -4.29
C PRO A 967 -15.47 -37.93 -5.22
N ARG A 968 -15.68 -39.13 -4.66
CA ARG A 968 -15.98 -40.37 -5.41
C ARG A 968 -17.39 -40.38 -6.00
N ARG A 969 -18.21 -39.35 -5.70
CA ARG A 969 -19.52 -39.08 -6.31
C ARG A 969 -19.49 -37.93 -7.31
N ILE A 970 -18.33 -37.33 -7.56
CA ILE A 970 -18.11 -36.30 -8.58
C ILE A 970 -17.61 -36.96 -9.86
N PHE A 971 -18.26 -36.63 -10.99
CA PHE A 971 -17.93 -37.18 -12.31
C PHE A 971 -17.65 -36.04 -13.28
N LEU A 972 -16.52 -36.09 -14.00
CA LEU A 972 -16.24 -35.12 -15.07
C LEU A 972 -16.65 -35.68 -16.43
N MET A 973 -17.36 -34.90 -17.23
CA MET A 973 -17.76 -35.27 -18.59
C MET A 973 -17.49 -34.12 -19.53
N GLY A 974 -16.97 -34.38 -20.73
CA GLY A 974 -16.74 -33.34 -21.72
C GLY A 974 -16.73 -33.85 -23.15
N PHE A 975 -16.72 -32.91 -24.10
CA PHE A 975 -16.59 -33.20 -25.53
C PHE A 975 -15.52 -32.36 -26.20
N SER A 976 -14.81 -32.95 -27.17
CA SER A 976 -13.75 -32.29 -27.92
C SER A 976 -12.73 -31.66 -26.96
N GLN A 977 -12.56 -30.35 -26.99
CA GLN A 977 -11.70 -29.61 -26.06
C GLN A 977 -12.08 -29.80 -24.58
N GLY A 978 -13.38 -29.87 -24.27
CA GLY A 978 -13.86 -30.12 -22.90
C GLY A 978 -13.59 -31.55 -22.43
N ALA A 979 -13.54 -32.52 -23.35
CA ALA A 979 -13.12 -33.89 -23.04
C ALA A 979 -11.63 -33.96 -22.71
N ALA A 980 -10.79 -33.25 -23.48
CA ALA A 980 -9.37 -33.11 -23.18
C ALA A 980 -9.15 -32.48 -21.79
N LEU A 981 -9.91 -31.43 -21.45
CA LEU A 981 -9.84 -30.81 -20.13
C LEU A 981 -10.28 -31.75 -19.00
N ALA A 982 -11.41 -32.45 -19.16
CA ALA A 982 -11.90 -33.41 -18.17
C ALA A 982 -10.86 -34.48 -17.83
N LEU A 983 -10.17 -35.00 -18.85
CA LEU A 983 -9.10 -35.98 -18.69
C LEU A 983 -7.84 -35.40 -18.04
N MET A 984 -7.43 -34.20 -18.44
CA MET A 984 -6.26 -33.53 -17.85
C MET A 984 -6.46 -33.34 -16.35
N VAL A 985 -7.61 -32.80 -15.91
CA VAL A 985 -7.97 -32.67 -14.49
C VAL A 985 -8.02 -34.03 -13.80
N SER A 986 -8.78 -34.99 -14.35
CA SER A 986 -9.01 -36.30 -13.71
C SER A 986 -7.75 -37.16 -13.54
N LEU A 987 -6.71 -36.90 -14.34
CA LEU A 987 -5.43 -37.62 -14.30
C LEU A 987 -4.32 -36.89 -13.52
N THR A 988 -4.56 -35.65 -13.07
CA THR A 988 -3.59 -34.88 -12.26
C THR A 988 -4.13 -34.43 -10.91
N THR A 989 -5.45 -34.49 -10.69
CA THR A 989 -6.07 -34.15 -9.40
C THR A 989 -5.61 -35.09 -8.28
N LEU A 990 -5.55 -34.56 -7.06
CA LEU A 990 -5.31 -35.35 -5.84
C LEU A 990 -6.61 -35.97 -5.27
N ASN A 991 -7.76 -35.60 -5.83
CA ASN A 991 -9.07 -36.08 -5.38
C ASN A 991 -9.43 -37.41 -6.07
N GLU A 992 -9.87 -38.42 -5.30
CA GLU A 992 -10.40 -39.66 -5.88
C GLU A 992 -11.80 -39.42 -6.49
N LEU A 993 -11.85 -38.99 -7.75
CA LEU A 993 -13.11 -38.76 -8.48
C LEU A 993 -13.82 -40.07 -8.83
N GLY A 994 -15.15 -40.01 -8.95
CA GLY A 994 -15.99 -41.19 -9.26
C GLY A 994 -15.85 -41.72 -10.68
N GLY A 995 -15.46 -40.86 -11.64
CA GLY A 995 -15.22 -41.27 -13.02
C GLY A 995 -15.08 -40.10 -13.99
N VAL A 996 -14.54 -40.39 -15.18
CA VAL A 996 -14.42 -39.43 -16.28
C VAL A 996 -14.98 -39.97 -17.60
N ILE A 997 -15.70 -39.11 -18.32
CA ILE A 997 -16.35 -39.40 -19.60
C ILE A 997 -15.78 -38.47 -20.68
N SER A 998 -15.10 -39.05 -21.67
CA SER A 998 -14.47 -38.34 -22.78
C SER A 998 -15.20 -38.61 -24.09
N LEU A 999 -15.76 -37.58 -24.72
CA LEU A 999 -16.44 -37.67 -26.02
C LEU A 999 -15.61 -36.96 -27.09
N SER A 1000 -15.14 -37.66 -28.12
CA SER A 1000 -14.25 -37.08 -29.16
C SER A 1000 -13.03 -36.28 -28.61
N GLY A 1001 -12.50 -36.66 -27.43
CA GLY A 1001 -11.37 -35.98 -26.79
C GLY A 1001 -9.98 -36.40 -27.30
N TRP A 1002 -8.94 -35.77 -26.74
CA TRP A 1002 -7.53 -36.15 -26.88
C TRP A 1002 -6.74 -35.79 -25.61
N LEU A 1003 -5.49 -36.25 -25.50
CA LEU A 1003 -4.57 -35.88 -24.41
C LEU A 1003 -3.25 -35.33 -24.99
N PRO A 1004 -2.94 -34.02 -24.85
CA PRO A 1004 -1.75 -33.40 -25.43
C PRO A 1004 -0.45 -34.06 -24.97
N ASN A 1005 0.49 -34.32 -25.89
CA ASN A 1005 1.75 -34.99 -25.57
C ASN A 1005 2.60 -34.19 -24.56
N ALA A 1006 2.63 -32.86 -24.70
CA ALA A 1006 3.32 -31.98 -23.75
C ALA A 1006 2.76 -32.11 -22.32
N TYR A 1007 1.45 -32.33 -22.16
CA TYR A 1007 0.80 -32.43 -20.85
C TYR A 1007 1.08 -33.76 -20.13
N ARG A 1008 1.35 -34.84 -20.88
CA ARG A 1008 1.57 -36.20 -20.33
C ARG A 1008 2.71 -36.28 -19.31
N ARG A 1009 3.68 -35.37 -19.37
CA ARG A 1009 4.79 -35.26 -18.40
C ARG A 1009 4.33 -34.94 -16.97
N HIS A 1010 3.14 -34.37 -16.80
CA HIS A 1010 2.55 -34.02 -15.51
C HIS A 1010 1.78 -35.18 -14.86
N ILE A 1011 1.52 -36.26 -15.61
CA ILE A 1011 0.79 -37.45 -15.16
C ILE A 1011 1.81 -38.50 -14.74
N THR A 1012 2.04 -38.64 -13.43
CA THR A 1012 3.14 -39.46 -12.86
C THR A 1012 2.72 -40.88 -12.47
N ALA A 1013 1.43 -41.11 -12.23
CA ALA A 1013 0.80 -42.41 -11.99
C ALA A 1013 -0.66 -42.36 -12.50
N SER A 1014 -1.30 -43.51 -12.73
CA SER A 1014 -2.74 -43.53 -13.00
C SER A 1014 -3.52 -43.48 -11.68
N PRO A 1015 -4.44 -42.51 -11.48
CA PRO A 1015 -5.48 -42.69 -10.48
C PRO A 1015 -6.32 -43.92 -10.83
N SER A 1016 -6.91 -44.59 -9.85
CA SER A 1016 -7.76 -45.77 -10.06
C SER A 1016 -9.19 -45.38 -10.50
N ILE A 1017 -9.29 -44.35 -11.34
CA ILE A 1017 -10.52 -43.72 -11.78
C ILE A 1017 -11.16 -44.49 -12.95
N PRO A 1018 -12.48 -44.76 -12.94
CA PRO A 1018 -13.20 -45.26 -14.10
C PRO A 1018 -13.19 -44.27 -15.27
N ILE A 1019 -12.87 -44.74 -16.48
CA ILE A 1019 -12.83 -43.93 -17.71
C ILE A 1019 -13.74 -44.53 -18.79
N LEU A 1020 -14.74 -43.79 -19.23
CA LEU A 1020 -15.47 -44.07 -20.47
C LEU A 1020 -15.01 -43.12 -21.57
N TRP A 1021 -14.50 -43.67 -22.68
CA TRP A 1021 -14.09 -42.91 -23.85
C TRP A 1021 -14.97 -43.28 -25.05
N CYS A 1022 -15.70 -42.31 -25.59
CA CYS A 1022 -16.53 -42.45 -26.78
C CYS A 1022 -15.89 -41.73 -27.97
N HIS A 1023 -15.89 -42.37 -29.14
CA HIS A 1023 -15.22 -41.81 -30.31
C HIS A 1023 -15.79 -42.31 -31.64
N GLY A 1024 -15.97 -41.40 -32.60
CA GLY A 1024 -16.44 -41.73 -33.95
C GLY A 1024 -15.35 -42.28 -34.88
N THR A 1025 -15.73 -43.08 -35.87
CA THR A 1025 -14.80 -43.50 -36.95
C THR A 1025 -14.62 -42.44 -38.04
N ASP A 1026 -15.55 -41.49 -38.13
CA ASP A 1026 -15.65 -40.51 -39.21
C ASP A 1026 -15.43 -39.08 -38.69
N ASP A 1027 -14.97 -38.94 -37.44
CA ASP A 1027 -14.51 -37.69 -36.85
C ASP A 1027 -13.25 -37.19 -37.59
N LYS A 1028 -13.34 -35.95 -38.09
CA LYS A 1028 -12.27 -35.28 -38.86
C LYS A 1028 -11.62 -34.13 -38.11
N GLU A 1029 -12.23 -33.68 -37.02
CA GLU A 1029 -11.69 -32.61 -36.18
C GLU A 1029 -10.76 -33.21 -35.14
N ILE A 1030 -11.19 -34.28 -34.46
CA ILE A 1030 -10.36 -35.12 -33.61
C ILE A 1030 -10.42 -36.56 -34.12
N PRO A 1031 -9.50 -36.98 -35.01
CA PRO A 1031 -9.53 -38.33 -35.58
C PRO A 1031 -9.26 -39.44 -34.56
N LEU A 1032 -9.93 -40.59 -34.73
CA LEU A 1032 -9.83 -41.79 -33.87
C LEU A 1032 -8.41 -42.21 -33.40
N PRO A 1033 -7.32 -42.06 -34.19
CA PRO A 1033 -5.96 -42.28 -33.70
C PRO A 1033 -5.58 -41.46 -32.46
N TYR A 1034 -6.12 -40.25 -32.27
CA TYR A 1034 -5.85 -39.41 -31.08
C TYR A 1034 -6.44 -40.04 -29.81
N GLY A 1035 -7.71 -40.47 -29.86
CA GLY A 1035 -8.34 -41.18 -28.75
C GLY A 1035 -7.64 -42.50 -28.41
N ARG A 1036 -7.30 -43.29 -29.44
CA ARG A 1036 -6.52 -44.54 -29.26
C ARG A 1036 -5.15 -44.30 -28.65
N ASN A 1037 -4.43 -43.26 -29.07
CA ASN A 1037 -3.11 -42.94 -28.55
C ASN A 1037 -3.15 -42.42 -27.11
N ALA A 1038 -4.20 -41.68 -26.73
CA ALA A 1038 -4.42 -41.26 -25.35
C ALA A 1038 -4.77 -42.45 -24.43
N MET A 1039 -5.68 -43.33 -24.85
CA MET A 1039 -6.01 -44.57 -24.13
C MET A 1039 -4.77 -45.46 -23.93
N GLN A 1040 -3.99 -45.71 -25.00
CA GLN A 1040 -2.77 -46.50 -24.92
C GLN A 1040 -1.72 -45.89 -23.96
N PHE A 1041 -1.67 -44.56 -23.84
CA PHE A 1041 -0.82 -43.90 -22.85
C PHE A 1041 -1.34 -44.12 -21.43
N ILE A 1042 -2.64 -43.94 -21.19
CA ILE A 1042 -3.25 -44.15 -19.86
C ILE A 1042 -3.06 -45.59 -19.40
N GLU A 1043 -3.32 -46.58 -20.26
CA GLU A 1043 -3.08 -48.01 -20.01
C GLU A 1043 -1.61 -48.35 -19.73
N SER A 1044 -0.66 -47.49 -20.13
CA SER A 1044 0.78 -47.67 -19.88
C SER A 1044 1.29 -47.04 -18.59
N LEU A 1045 0.45 -46.28 -17.87
CA LEU A 1045 0.84 -45.60 -16.63
C LEU A 1045 1.04 -46.58 -15.46
N PRO A 1046 1.99 -46.30 -14.54
CA PRO A 1046 2.10 -47.06 -13.30
C PRO A 1046 0.79 -47.02 -12.50
N GLY A 1047 0.26 -48.20 -12.15
CA GLY A 1047 -0.98 -48.35 -11.38
C GLY A 1047 -2.28 -48.38 -12.21
N ALA A 1048 -2.20 -48.29 -13.55
CA ALA A 1048 -3.38 -48.38 -14.41
C ALA A 1048 -4.05 -49.78 -14.34
N ASP A 1049 -5.39 -49.79 -14.28
CA ASP A 1049 -6.21 -50.99 -14.35
C ASP A 1049 -7.06 -50.95 -15.62
N ALA A 1050 -6.69 -51.77 -16.61
CA ALA A 1050 -7.38 -51.84 -17.89
C ALA A 1050 -8.84 -52.31 -17.79
N SER A 1051 -9.27 -52.87 -16.65
CA SER A 1051 -10.69 -53.20 -16.41
C SER A 1051 -11.56 -51.98 -16.06
N LYS A 1052 -10.93 -50.84 -15.71
CA LYS A 1052 -11.60 -49.57 -15.41
C LYS A 1052 -11.67 -48.60 -16.60
N THR A 1053 -11.07 -48.94 -17.73
CA THR A 1053 -10.96 -48.08 -18.91
C THR A 1053 -11.69 -48.69 -20.11
N GLU A 1054 -12.71 -48.02 -20.66
CA GLU A 1054 -13.51 -48.52 -21.78
C GLU A 1054 -13.48 -47.54 -22.98
N LEU A 1055 -13.03 -48.01 -24.15
CA LEU A 1055 -13.07 -47.25 -25.41
C LEU A 1055 -14.17 -47.78 -26.34
N LYS A 1056 -15.29 -47.04 -26.44
CA LYS A 1056 -16.39 -47.32 -27.36
C LYS A 1056 -16.22 -46.57 -28.68
N ILE A 1057 -16.32 -47.31 -29.79
CA ILE A 1057 -16.08 -46.80 -31.15
C ILE A 1057 -17.37 -46.85 -31.96
N TYR A 1058 -17.84 -45.69 -32.42
CA TYR A 1058 -19.12 -45.54 -33.12
C TYR A 1058 -18.89 -45.38 -34.62
N ARG A 1059 -19.28 -46.39 -35.39
CA ARG A 1059 -19.07 -46.43 -36.84
C ARG A 1059 -19.96 -45.43 -37.56
N GLY A 1060 -19.37 -44.55 -38.38
CA GLY A 1060 -20.07 -43.51 -39.14
C GLY A 1060 -20.37 -42.23 -38.35
N LEU A 1061 -19.99 -42.16 -37.07
CA LEU A 1061 -20.12 -40.96 -36.26
C LEU A 1061 -19.01 -39.95 -36.62
N GLN A 1062 -19.43 -38.70 -36.87
CA GLN A 1062 -18.57 -37.54 -37.16
C GLN A 1062 -18.25 -36.77 -35.85
N HIS A 1063 -17.77 -35.52 -35.92
CA HIS A 1063 -17.53 -34.69 -34.73
C HIS A 1063 -18.85 -34.20 -34.09
N THR A 1064 -19.61 -35.11 -33.50
CA THR A 1064 -20.94 -34.89 -32.92
C THR A 1064 -21.27 -36.01 -31.94
N ILE A 1065 -22.47 -35.97 -31.32
CA ILE A 1065 -22.92 -36.92 -30.31
C ILE A 1065 -24.20 -37.59 -30.81
N ASN A 1066 -24.36 -38.89 -30.56
CA ASN A 1066 -25.55 -39.65 -30.93
C ASN A 1066 -26.23 -40.35 -29.73
N ASP A 1067 -27.46 -40.83 -29.94
CA ASP A 1067 -28.27 -41.43 -28.87
C ASP A 1067 -27.61 -42.65 -28.20
N ARG A 1068 -26.80 -43.44 -28.94
CA ARG A 1068 -26.10 -44.60 -28.35
C ARG A 1068 -24.99 -44.19 -27.40
N GLU A 1069 -24.31 -43.08 -27.67
CA GLU A 1069 -23.34 -42.53 -26.72
C GLU A 1069 -24.03 -42.11 -25.42
N LEU A 1070 -25.23 -41.53 -25.52
CA LEU A 1070 -26.02 -41.15 -24.35
C LEU A 1070 -26.53 -42.38 -23.56
N GLU A 1071 -26.95 -43.45 -24.26
CA GLU A 1071 -27.29 -44.75 -23.64
C GLU A 1071 -26.08 -45.37 -22.91
N ASP A 1072 -24.91 -45.37 -23.55
CA ASP A 1072 -23.68 -45.93 -23.00
C ASP A 1072 -23.13 -45.11 -21.81
N ILE A 1073 -23.29 -43.77 -21.84
CA ILE A 1073 -23.01 -42.87 -20.70
C ILE A 1073 -23.97 -43.16 -19.54
N ALA A 1074 -25.27 -43.33 -19.81
CA ALA A 1074 -26.24 -43.65 -18.77
C ALA A 1074 -25.93 -45.01 -18.10
N ALA A 1075 -25.55 -46.02 -18.89
CA ALA A 1075 -25.13 -47.32 -18.36
C ALA A 1075 -23.88 -47.23 -17.49
N PHE A 1076 -22.87 -46.45 -17.92
CA PHE A 1076 -21.64 -46.23 -17.15
C PHE A 1076 -21.92 -45.50 -15.82
N LEU A 1077 -22.66 -44.39 -15.84
CA LEU A 1077 -23.03 -43.67 -14.62
C LEU A 1077 -23.87 -44.54 -13.68
N HIS A 1078 -24.79 -45.35 -14.20
CA HIS A 1078 -25.59 -46.26 -13.37
C HIS A 1078 -24.73 -47.30 -12.65
N LEU A 1079 -23.70 -47.82 -13.32
CA LEU A 1079 -22.75 -48.78 -12.75
C LEU A 1079 -21.89 -48.14 -11.64
N GLN A 1080 -21.28 -46.97 -11.91
CA GLN A 1080 -20.37 -46.30 -10.95
C GLN A 1080 -21.10 -45.60 -9.78
N LEU A 1081 -22.39 -45.29 -9.92
CA LEU A 1081 -23.20 -44.68 -8.84
C LEU A 1081 -23.84 -45.73 -7.91
N GLN A 1082 -23.70 -47.03 -8.20
CA GLN A 1082 -24.18 -48.14 -7.37
C GLN A 1082 -23.08 -48.88 -6.61
N SER A 1083 -21.82 -48.70 -7.02
CA SER A 1083 -20.61 -49.18 -6.33
C SER A 1083 -20.19 -48.27 -5.19
#